data_AF-A0A4R9B3H2-F1
#
_entry.id   AF-A0A4R9B3H2-F1
#
_cell.length_a   1.000
_cell.length_b   1.000
_cell.length_c   1.000
_cell.angle_alpha   90.00
_cell.angle_beta   90.00
_cell.angle_gamma   90.00
#
_symmetry.space_group_name_H-M   'P 1'
#
loop_
_entity.id
_entity.type
_entity.pdbx_description
1 polymer ?
#
loop_
_entity_poly.entity_id
_entity_poly.type
_entity_poly.pdbx_seq_one_letter_code
_entity_poly.pdbx_strand_id
1 'polypeptide(L)'
;MPRASPYAEEMTPLPLVAHMQSFARRTNTRTEADIHMGIAAFLTIAPLGLSESHVVRLEEQTQDGTRRRIDIGYGRLVIEVKRSLTSPAVVVAAEKQLGDYMATLRERDGHDYAGVLTDGVLWILYTQAPDGPVQLDTHAVDVDGDQEAPERLRLWLETILLTGDKIKPTPHLIEERLGTASPRFKLDRARLGEIYSAQASSPDVELKRHLWARLLRTALGTNFGDDPDLFIDHTLLVLEAEIIAHLVVGIDPSSLTAREIVAGDTFRLAGIFNVVESDFFDWPAETDEGIDFVHSLVRELAQFDWDEVSHDVLKVLYEAVIDKRVRKNLGEYYTPDWLAKRMIDEVITDPLNQKVMDPACGSGTFLFHAIRRFLVAADESGVENREALNRLQDRVFGMDIHPVSAVLARVTYLLAIGRERLADRETLTIPVYLGDSMQWGRVADTLASGNIAIEVDSPDLATVNSESHAALWDSGEKLTFPIDSIDNPGHFDRLINDLAEIAQKYTDSAAEVPSIAAVLDTHGIADARQRDTLTETFAILCSLNARERDHIWGYFVRNQIRPLWFSSPERRVDVLIGNPPWVAYRFMTASMQAQYKALAITRNQWHGGQLTPTQDLVSLFIARTVEQFLQPDGTFAFVSPLAVLSRMQFEGFRKGRWAQELSDGVDNVSQNVNVQFHTSWDLKGVRPNIFPAHAAVLFGRRSHQASALPAETINLSGRVNALIESEGSTEALSQTTGFVSPYGKRALQGPTVVPHFMFFAKELPPTAIGRPHGTTEVVSARSTQEKVPWKSLPSHSGPIEKTFVKKVHSGSTIVAFRALDPSIAIFPVDGNTLLTESQMASYPLLRQRWDALAQVWDANKGKSKLSLMERLNYQQTFQKQLPVPTHRVVYTTSGTRLVAAVLDDPATLINNRLYWIATDSRAEAGYLVTILNSEPFATKVGRLQGLGLYGPRDFHTLPWRLNIPMFDDGDNAHRALSALHEEAQVVACDINLDGAESTRARKLVRDALASSGLQARIDAAVVEAIPSLS
;
A
#
# COMPACT_ATOMS: atom_id res chain seq x y z
N MET A 1 4.70 -7.38 49.66
CA MET A 1 5.98 -6.68 49.41
C MET A 1 7.14 -7.50 49.95
N PRO A 2 7.90 -8.19 49.09
CA PRO A 2 9.26 -8.60 49.39
C PRO A 2 10.26 -7.58 48.81
N ARG A 3 11.38 -7.38 49.53
CA ARG A 3 12.41 -6.38 49.25
C ARG A 3 13.20 -6.70 47.98
N ALA A 4 13.37 -5.70 47.12
CA ALA A 4 14.25 -5.72 45.96
C ALA A 4 15.72 -5.95 46.37
N SER A 5 16.43 -6.72 45.54
CA SER A 5 17.87 -6.98 45.61
C SER A 5 18.68 -5.71 45.29
N PRO A 6 19.79 -5.42 45.99
CA PRO A 6 20.52 -4.14 45.87
C PRO A 6 21.63 -4.12 44.80
N TYR A 7 21.53 -4.89 43.71
CA TYR A 7 22.61 -4.98 42.69
C TYR A 7 22.26 -4.37 41.31
N ALA A 8 21.39 -3.38 41.25
CA ALA A 8 21.20 -2.54 40.07
C ALA A 8 21.75 -1.13 40.34
N GLU A 9 23.07 -0.99 40.40
CA GLU A 9 23.72 0.31 40.25
C GLU A 9 23.92 0.58 38.75
N GLU A 10 23.36 1.70 38.29
CA GLU A 10 23.58 2.30 36.97
C GLU A 10 25.09 2.47 36.71
N MET A 11 25.65 1.68 35.79
CA MET A 11 26.97 1.96 35.24
C MET A 11 26.91 3.24 34.39
N THR A 12 27.60 4.29 34.83
CA THR A 12 27.78 5.55 34.08
C THR A 12 28.40 5.31 32.69
N PRO A 13 28.03 6.07 31.63
CA PRO A 13 28.50 5.91 30.25
C PRO A 13 30.01 6.18 29.97
N LEU A 14 30.81 6.51 30.99
CA LEU A 14 32.23 6.90 30.86
C LEU A 14 33.22 5.75 30.48
N PRO A 15 33.07 4.49 30.94
CA PRO A 15 34.00 3.40 30.61
C PRO A 15 33.90 2.94 29.15
N LEU A 16 32.68 2.79 28.62
CA LEU A 16 32.42 2.35 27.23
C LEU A 16 33.02 3.31 26.20
N VAL A 17 32.92 4.62 26.44
CA VAL A 17 33.52 5.67 25.59
C VAL A 17 35.04 5.54 25.58
N ALA A 18 35.67 5.34 26.73
CA ALA A 18 37.14 5.23 26.84
C ALA A 18 37.69 3.99 26.12
N HIS A 19 36.99 2.85 26.23
CA HIS A 19 37.35 1.62 25.52
C HIS A 19 37.10 1.72 24.01
N MET A 20 36.00 2.35 23.58
CA MET A 20 35.78 2.57 22.14
C MET A 20 36.84 3.49 21.55
N GLN A 21 37.25 4.55 22.25
CA GLN A 21 38.33 5.44 21.82
C GLN A 21 39.66 4.73 21.62
N SER A 22 39.93 3.62 22.33
CA SER A 22 41.20 2.90 22.20
C SER A 22 41.34 2.15 20.87
N PHE A 23 40.22 1.78 20.22
CA PHE A 23 40.25 1.10 18.91
C PHE A 23 39.67 1.94 17.76
N ALA A 24 38.75 2.87 18.02
CA ALA A 24 38.02 3.63 16.99
C ALA A 24 38.69 4.92 16.52
N ARG A 25 39.94 5.20 16.94
CA ARG A 25 40.75 6.32 16.39
C ARG A 25 41.86 5.82 15.48
N ARG A 26 41.83 6.21 14.21
CA ARG A 26 42.92 5.94 13.25
C ARG A 26 44.14 6.80 13.59
N THR A 27 45.14 6.22 14.23
CA THR A 27 46.44 6.87 14.49
C THR A 27 47.57 6.10 13.80
N ASN A 28 48.64 6.81 13.40
CA ASN A 28 49.78 6.20 12.70
C ASN A 28 50.55 5.18 13.57
N THR A 29 50.41 5.26 14.89
CA THR A 29 51.06 4.39 15.89
C THR A 29 50.22 3.17 16.28
N ARG A 30 48.94 3.11 15.88
CA ARG A 30 48.03 1.99 16.19
C ARG A 30 48.45 0.73 15.42
N THR A 31 48.67 -0.37 16.15
CA THR A 31 48.87 -1.70 15.58
C THR A 31 47.56 -2.48 15.48
N GLU A 32 47.54 -3.55 14.70
CA GLU A 32 46.39 -4.46 14.62
C GLU A 32 46.09 -5.12 15.97
N ALA A 33 47.13 -5.48 16.73
CA ALA A 33 47.01 -6.02 18.09
C ALA A 33 46.35 -5.03 19.07
N ASP A 34 46.62 -3.73 18.94
CA ASP A 34 45.98 -2.71 19.80
C ASP A 34 44.47 -2.60 19.52
N ILE A 35 44.06 -2.67 18.25
CA ILE A 35 42.64 -2.69 17.84
C ILE A 35 41.98 -3.94 18.39
N HIS A 36 42.63 -5.09 18.18
CA HIS A 36 42.18 -6.40 18.61
C HIS A 36 41.92 -6.45 20.12
N MET A 37 42.88 -6.03 20.95
CA MET A 37 42.74 -5.96 22.40
C MET A 37 41.65 -4.96 22.83
N GLY A 38 41.55 -3.82 22.14
CA GLY A 38 40.53 -2.81 22.42
C GLY A 38 39.11 -3.33 22.17
N ILE A 39 38.89 -4.03 21.05
CA ILE A 39 37.61 -4.65 20.72
C ILE A 39 37.26 -5.76 21.72
N ALA A 40 38.22 -6.63 22.04
CA ALA A 40 38.00 -7.69 23.02
C ALA A 40 37.61 -7.15 24.41
N ALA A 41 38.28 -6.07 24.85
CA ALA A 41 37.92 -5.39 26.09
C ALA A 41 36.51 -4.77 26.02
N PHE A 42 36.15 -4.15 24.90
CA PHE A 42 34.81 -3.61 24.69
C PHE A 42 33.73 -4.68 24.74
N LEU A 43 33.92 -5.81 24.06
CA LEU A 43 32.97 -6.94 24.09
C LEU A 43 32.81 -7.57 25.49
N THR A 44 33.85 -7.50 26.33
CA THR A 44 33.80 -8.04 27.69
C THR A 44 33.15 -7.08 28.69
N ILE A 45 33.28 -5.77 28.46
CA ILE A 45 32.80 -4.72 29.38
C ILE A 45 31.42 -4.21 28.99
N ALA A 46 31.10 -4.19 27.70
CA ALA A 46 29.78 -3.82 27.22
C ALA A 46 28.75 -4.82 27.79
N PRO A 47 27.63 -4.34 28.37
CA PRO A 47 26.55 -5.20 28.81
C PRO A 47 25.82 -5.74 27.57
N LEU A 48 26.42 -6.76 26.96
CA LEU A 48 25.86 -7.50 25.83
C LEU A 48 25.00 -8.68 26.32
N GLY A 49 24.78 -8.86 27.63
CA GLY A 49 23.79 -9.80 28.18
C GLY A 49 24.17 -11.28 28.14
N LEU A 50 25.41 -11.63 28.50
CA LEU A 50 25.94 -13.00 28.43
C LEU A 50 26.30 -13.59 29.80
N SER A 51 26.16 -14.92 29.95
CA SER A 51 26.67 -15.69 31.11
C SER A 51 28.19 -15.94 31.06
N GLU A 52 28.82 -16.21 32.22
CA GLU A 52 30.27 -16.48 32.37
C GLU A 52 30.82 -17.63 31.48
N SER A 53 29.95 -18.44 30.87
CA SER A 53 30.30 -19.51 29.93
C SER A 53 30.66 -19.02 28.51
N HIS A 54 30.32 -17.78 28.14
CA HIS A 54 30.61 -17.18 26.84
C HIS A 54 31.93 -16.41 26.90
N VAL A 55 33.03 -17.14 26.90
CA VAL A 55 34.38 -16.56 27.00
C VAL A 55 34.83 -16.05 25.63
N VAL A 56 35.28 -14.80 25.55
CA VAL A 56 36.01 -14.28 24.38
C VAL A 56 37.22 -15.16 24.15
N ARG A 57 37.24 -15.90 23.03
CA ARG A 57 38.40 -16.68 22.61
C ARG A 57 39.25 -15.81 21.72
N LEU A 58 40.36 -15.34 22.28
CA LEU A 58 41.41 -14.68 21.52
C LEU A 58 42.25 -15.76 20.85
N GLU A 59 42.43 -15.66 19.54
CA GLU A 59 43.29 -16.55 18.75
C GLU A 59 42.90 -18.05 18.79
N GLU A 60 41.77 -18.42 18.18
CA GLU A 60 41.40 -19.84 17.99
C GLU A 60 42.14 -20.43 16.76
N GLN A 61 42.93 -21.50 16.97
CA GLN A 61 43.61 -22.22 15.88
C GLN A 61 42.62 -23.11 15.12
N THR A 62 42.60 -23.00 13.78
CA THR A 62 41.89 -23.95 12.93
C THR A 62 42.58 -25.32 13.01
N GLN A 63 41.81 -26.38 13.31
CA GLN A 63 42.33 -27.76 13.38
C GLN A 63 42.53 -28.41 11.99
N ASP A 64 42.46 -27.62 10.92
CA ASP A 64 42.61 -28.01 9.51
C ASP A 64 44.09 -28.18 9.06
N GLY A 65 45.05 -27.92 9.95
CA GLY A 65 46.48 -28.02 9.67
C GLY A 65 47.10 -26.79 8.99
N THR A 66 46.34 -25.69 8.77
CA THR A 66 46.83 -24.51 8.04
C THR A 66 47.52 -23.43 8.91
N ARG A 67 47.60 -23.61 10.24
CA ARG A 67 48.14 -22.64 11.24
C ARG A 67 47.45 -21.27 11.23
N ARG A 68 46.30 -21.11 10.57
CA ARG A 68 45.53 -19.86 10.56
C ARG A 68 44.83 -19.65 11.92
N ARG A 69 44.70 -18.38 12.34
CA ARG A 69 44.13 -17.99 13.64
C ARG A 69 42.96 -17.04 13.44
N ILE A 70 41.83 -17.33 14.08
CA ILE A 70 40.71 -16.39 14.18
C ILE A 70 41.11 -15.30 15.17
N ASP A 71 40.98 -14.02 14.82
CA ASP A 71 41.37 -12.93 15.72
C ASP A 71 40.49 -12.94 16.98
N ILE A 72 39.18 -12.74 16.84
CA ILE A 72 38.22 -12.81 17.96
C ILE A 72 37.10 -13.78 17.63
N GLY A 73 36.91 -14.79 18.48
CA GLY A 73 35.72 -15.64 18.50
C GLY A 73 34.84 -15.32 19.71
N TYR A 74 33.55 -15.10 19.47
CA TYR A 74 32.56 -14.85 20.53
C TYR A 74 31.22 -15.53 20.22
N GLY A 75 30.96 -16.71 20.81
CA GLY A 75 29.77 -17.49 20.47
C GLY A 75 29.77 -17.92 18.99
N ARG A 76 28.74 -17.52 18.23
CA ARG A 76 28.64 -17.70 16.76
C ARG A 76 29.10 -16.48 15.95
N LEU A 77 29.75 -15.51 16.60
CA LEU A 77 30.38 -14.36 15.95
C LEU A 77 31.88 -14.60 15.79
N VAL A 78 32.37 -14.37 14.58
CA VAL A 78 33.79 -14.36 14.24
C VAL A 78 34.15 -12.95 13.79
N ILE A 79 35.16 -12.34 14.42
CA ILE A 79 35.63 -11.01 14.03
C ILE A 79 37.06 -11.12 13.51
N GLU A 80 37.26 -10.66 12.29
CA GLU A 80 38.57 -10.45 11.67
C GLU A 80 38.96 -8.97 11.79
N VAL A 81 40.14 -8.71 12.34
CA VAL A 81 40.60 -7.35 12.65
C VAL A 81 41.76 -6.99 11.73
N LYS A 82 41.62 -5.88 11.00
CA LYS A 82 42.70 -5.33 10.15
C LYS A 82 43.15 -3.98 10.64
N ARG A 83 44.44 -3.66 10.46
CA ARG A 83 44.97 -2.32 10.80
C ARG A 83 44.22 -1.17 10.12
N SER A 84 43.78 -1.35 8.86
CA SER A 84 43.01 -0.38 8.08
C SER A 84 42.23 -1.06 6.96
N LEU A 85 40.96 -0.70 6.81
CA LEU A 85 40.10 -1.16 5.70
C LEU A 85 40.03 -0.15 4.53
N THR A 86 40.94 0.82 4.47
CA THR A 86 40.95 1.85 3.40
C THR A 86 41.42 1.34 2.03
N SER A 87 42.03 0.15 1.96
CA SER A 87 42.56 -0.44 0.72
C SER A 87 41.66 -1.58 0.24
N PRO A 88 41.08 -1.51 -0.98
CA PRO A 88 40.23 -2.58 -1.52
C PRO A 88 40.93 -3.94 -1.57
N ALA A 89 42.24 -3.98 -1.85
CA ALA A 89 42.99 -5.23 -1.89
C ALA A 89 43.11 -5.90 -0.50
N VAL A 90 43.17 -5.10 0.57
CA VAL A 90 43.19 -5.61 1.95
C VAL A 90 41.81 -6.14 2.32
N VAL A 91 40.74 -5.44 1.92
CA VAL A 91 39.35 -5.89 2.15
C VAL A 91 39.11 -7.24 1.49
N VAL A 92 39.42 -7.39 0.19
CA VAL A 92 39.21 -8.66 -0.53
C VAL A 92 40.00 -9.82 0.07
N ALA A 93 41.25 -9.58 0.49
CA ALA A 93 42.06 -10.61 1.12
C ALA A 93 41.53 -11.02 2.50
N ALA A 94 41.09 -10.05 3.31
CA ALA A 94 40.52 -10.27 4.63
C ALA A 94 39.13 -10.92 4.57
N GLU A 95 38.32 -10.52 3.59
CA GLU A 95 37.01 -11.12 3.30
C GLU A 95 37.17 -12.61 2.97
N LYS A 96 38.09 -12.96 2.06
CA LYS A 96 38.39 -14.36 1.77
C LYS A 96 38.84 -15.12 3.01
N GLN A 97 39.72 -14.52 3.82
CA GLN A 97 40.20 -15.13 5.06
C GLN A 97 39.05 -15.38 6.06
N LEU A 98 38.17 -14.39 6.25
CA LEU A 98 36.99 -14.49 7.10
C LEU A 98 36.02 -15.57 6.59
N GLY A 99 35.79 -15.64 5.28
CA GLY A 99 34.97 -16.68 4.65
C GLY A 99 35.54 -18.09 4.85
N ASP A 100 36.84 -18.27 4.66
CA ASP A 100 37.53 -19.55 4.92
C ASP A 100 37.32 -19.99 6.39
N TYR A 101 37.34 -19.05 7.34
CA TYR A 101 37.06 -19.35 8.76
C TYR A 101 35.62 -19.77 9.00
N MET A 102 34.65 -19.00 8.51
CA MET A 102 33.23 -19.32 8.70
C MET A 102 32.89 -20.68 8.07
N ALA A 103 33.39 -20.96 6.87
CA ALA A 103 33.22 -22.25 6.21
C ALA A 103 33.81 -23.40 7.03
N THR A 104 35.05 -23.24 7.53
CA THR A 104 35.70 -24.27 8.37
C THR A 104 34.93 -24.54 9.66
N LEU A 105 34.40 -23.50 10.32
CA LEU A 105 33.61 -23.65 11.54
C LEU A 105 32.26 -24.32 11.25
N ARG A 106 31.59 -23.93 10.15
CA ARG A 106 30.35 -24.55 9.69
C ARG A 106 30.55 -26.04 9.35
N GLU A 107 31.64 -26.40 8.70
CA GLU A 107 31.98 -27.82 8.44
C GLU A 107 32.25 -28.60 9.73
N ARG A 108 32.80 -27.94 10.76
CA ARG A 108 33.16 -28.57 12.04
C ARG A 108 31.95 -28.93 12.89
N ASP A 109 31.01 -28.00 13.05
CA ASP A 109 29.89 -28.14 14.00
C ASP A 109 28.50 -27.97 13.38
N GLY A 110 28.41 -27.77 12.07
CA GLY A 110 27.15 -27.70 11.32
C GLY A 110 26.41 -26.37 11.50
N HIS A 111 26.95 -25.40 12.23
CA HIS A 111 26.27 -24.15 12.51
C HIS A 111 26.77 -22.99 11.65
N ASP A 112 25.87 -22.06 11.32
CA ASP A 112 26.22 -20.81 10.67
C ASP A 112 26.83 -19.81 11.65
N TYR A 113 27.80 -19.05 11.15
CA TYR A 113 28.53 -18.02 11.89
C TYR A 113 28.33 -16.66 11.23
N ALA A 114 28.16 -15.63 12.05
CA ALA A 114 28.23 -14.24 11.61
C ALA A 114 29.70 -13.83 11.54
N GLY A 115 30.14 -13.32 10.39
CA GLY A 115 31.49 -12.82 10.20
C GLY A 115 31.52 -11.31 10.25
N VAL A 116 32.42 -10.71 11.02
CA VAL A 116 32.59 -9.25 11.06
C VAL A 116 34.02 -8.89 10.70
N LEU A 117 34.20 -8.09 9.67
CA LEU A 117 35.49 -7.50 9.30
C LEU A 117 35.56 -6.07 9.82
N THR A 118 36.61 -5.73 10.58
CA THR A 118 36.72 -4.38 11.15
C THR A 118 38.15 -3.83 11.26
N ASP A 119 38.28 -2.50 11.19
CA ASP A 119 39.48 -1.76 11.61
C ASP A 119 39.24 -0.89 12.86
N GLY A 120 38.17 -1.19 13.61
CA GLY A 120 37.69 -0.43 14.76
C GLY A 120 36.87 0.81 14.40
N VAL A 121 36.95 1.32 13.16
CA VAL A 121 36.14 2.45 12.67
C VAL A 121 35.03 1.95 11.76
N LEU A 122 35.37 1.11 10.79
CA LEU A 122 34.42 0.48 9.89
C LEU A 122 34.19 -0.96 10.35
N TRP A 123 32.94 -1.37 10.43
CA TRP A 123 32.50 -2.71 10.81
C TRP A 123 31.63 -3.25 9.68
N ILE A 124 32.02 -4.37 9.09
CA ILE A 124 31.33 -4.94 7.93
C ILE A 124 30.86 -6.33 8.31
N LEU A 125 29.56 -6.56 8.25
CA LEU A 125 28.94 -7.85 8.54
C LEU A 125 28.87 -8.70 7.27
N TYR A 126 29.25 -9.96 7.40
CA TYR A 126 29.25 -10.99 6.38
C TYR A 126 28.49 -12.22 6.85
N THR A 127 27.88 -12.91 5.89
CA THR A 127 27.44 -14.31 6.03
C THR A 127 28.21 -15.19 5.06
N GLN A 128 28.21 -16.50 5.27
CA GLN A 128 28.86 -17.48 4.40
C GLN A 128 27.87 -18.10 3.42
N ALA A 129 27.94 -17.71 2.14
CA ALA A 129 27.16 -18.32 1.05
C ALA A 129 27.97 -19.43 0.34
N PRO A 130 27.33 -20.25 -0.53
CA PRO A 130 28.02 -21.33 -1.26
C PRO A 130 29.20 -20.86 -2.13
N ASP A 131 29.08 -19.67 -2.73
CA ASP A 131 30.09 -19.09 -3.62
C ASP A 131 31.13 -18.23 -2.87
N GLY A 132 31.05 -18.16 -1.53
CA GLY A 132 31.94 -17.37 -0.68
C GLY A 132 31.19 -16.45 0.29
N PRO A 133 31.93 -15.65 1.07
CA PRO A 133 31.34 -14.69 2.01
C PRO A 133 30.57 -13.59 1.24
N VAL A 134 29.41 -13.21 1.77
CA VAL A 134 28.55 -12.15 1.20
C VAL A 134 28.39 -11.04 2.24
N GLN A 135 28.71 -9.81 1.84
CA GLN A 135 28.52 -8.62 2.68
C GLN A 135 27.02 -8.33 2.86
N LEU A 136 26.56 -8.26 4.11
CA LEU A 136 25.17 -7.99 4.47
C LEU A 136 24.95 -6.58 5.00
N ASP A 137 25.87 -6.08 5.83
CA ASP A 137 25.69 -4.78 6.47
C ASP A 137 27.01 -4.05 6.73
N THR A 138 26.92 -2.75 7.01
CA THR A 138 28.09 -1.93 7.34
C THR A 138 27.73 -0.85 8.36
N HIS A 139 28.52 -0.80 9.43
CA HIS A 139 28.41 0.18 10.50
C HIS A 139 29.70 1.00 10.60
N ALA A 140 29.57 2.32 10.68
CA ALA A 140 30.71 3.24 10.80
C ALA A 140 30.65 3.98 12.13
N VAL A 141 31.75 3.96 12.87
CA VAL A 141 31.90 4.59 14.18
C VAL A 141 32.60 5.94 14.02
N ASP A 142 31.93 7.02 14.43
CA ASP A 142 32.54 8.36 14.53
C ASP A 142 32.70 8.75 16.00
N VAL A 143 33.82 8.34 16.62
CA VAL A 143 34.04 8.55 18.06
C VAL A 143 34.27 10.02 18.45
N ASP A 144 34.57 10.90 17.48
CA ASP A 144 34.87 12.31 17.72
C ASP A 144 33.65 13.22 17.43
N GLY A 145 32.78 12.82 16.49
CA GLY A 145 31.57 13.55 16.11
C GLY A 145 30.26 13.04 16.74
N ASP A 146 30.26 11.83 17.32
CA ASP A 146 29.05 11.17 17.81
C ASP A 146 29.20 10.65 19.25
N GLN A 147 28.56 11.34 20.19
CA GLN A 147 28.62 11.00 21.63
C GLN A 147 27.88 9.70 21.98
N GLU A 148 26.99 9.22 21.10
CA GLU A 148 26.21 8.00 21.30
C GLU A 148 26.75 6.82 20.47
N ALA A 149 27.85 7.01 19.75
CA ALA A 149 28.49 5.96 18.95
C ALA A 149 28.81 4.66 19.74
N PRO A 150 29.22 4.68 21.03
CA PRO A 150 29.41 3.45 21.80
C PRO A 150 28.12 2.65 21.99
N GLU A 151 27.01 3.34 22.27
CA GLU A 151 25.70 2.70 22.43
C GLU A 151 25.18 2.15 21.09
N ARG A 152 25.36 2.89 20.00
CA ARG A 152 25.02 2.43 18.64
C ARG A 152 25.78 1.17 18.25
N LEU A 153 27.10 1.15 18.48
CA LEU A 153 27.92 -0.04 18.18
C LEU A 153 27.53 -1.20 19.09
N ARG A 154 27.28 -0.95 20.39
CA ARG A 154 26.78 -1.95 21.32
C ARG A 154 25.49 -2.57 20.81
N LEU A 155 24.49 -1.75 20.49
CA LEU A 155 23.19 -2.20 19.97
C LEU A 155 23.33 -2.99 18.65
N TRP A 156 24.16 -2.49 17.72
CA TRP A 156 24.45 -3.20 16.46
C TRP A 156 25.04 -4.60 16.71
N LEU A 157 26.04 -4.71 17.60
CA LEU A 157 26.63 -6.00 17.99
C LEU A 157 25.66 -6.89 18.78
N GLU A 158 24.83 -6.30 19.64
CA GLU A 158 23.82 -6.99 20.44
C GLU A 158 22.79 -7.68 19.54
N THR A 159 22.38 -7.03 18.44
CA THR A 159 21.48 -7.65 17.44
C THR A 159 22.10 -8.89 16.78
N ILE A 160 23.42 -8.91 16.59
CA ILE A 160 24.13 -10.04 15.98
C ILE A 160 24.29 -11.20 16.96
N LEU A 161 24.53 -10.90 18.24
CA LEU A 161 24.91 -11.87 19.26
C LEU A 161 23.74 -12.56 19.98
N LEU A 162 22.50 -12.11 19.79
CA LEU A 162 21.29 -12.66 20.43
C LEU A 162 21.38 -12.72 21.95
N THR A 163 21.92 -11.69 22.57
CA THR A 163 22.19 -11.68 24.01
C THR A 163 21.70 -10.38 24.65
N GLY A 164 21.09 -10.44 25.84
CA GLY A 164 20.44 -9.29 26.47
C GLY A 164 19.49 -9.66 27.61
N ASP A 165 19.10 -8.67 28.42
CA ASP A 165 17.97 -8.79 29.36
C ASP A 165 16.65 -8.90 28.58
N LYS A 166 15.56 -9.36 29.22
CA LYS A 166 14.24 -9.40 28.60
C LYS A 166 13.81 -8.02 28.08
N ILE A 167 13.65 -7.89 26.77
CA ILE A 167 13.40 -6.64 26.04
C ILE A 167 11.90 -6.40 25.94
N LYS A 168 11.40 -5.23 26.37
CA LYS A 168 9.99 -4.88 26.13
C LYS A 168 9.74 -4.64 24.63
N PRO A 169 8.72 -5.27 24.02
CA PRO A 169 8.42 -5.17 22.58
C PRO A 169 7.76 -3.83 22.24
N THR A 170 8.51 -2.73 22.37
CA THR A 170 8.05 -1.41 21.92
C THR A 170 8.19 -1.29 20.40
N PRO A 171 7.38 -0.43 19.73
CA PRO A 171 7.49 -0.28 18.28
C PRO A 171 8.90 0.03 17.78
N HIS A 172 9.63 0.89 18.49
CA HIS A 172 10.99 1.28 18.14
C HIS A 172 11.97 0.10 18.22
N LEU A 173 11.91 -0.69 19.29
CA LEU A 173 12.81 -1.83 19.49
C LEU A 173 12.52 -2.97 18.51
N ILE A 174 11.26 -3.15 18.10
CA ILE A 174 10.90 -4.12 17.06
C ILE A 174 11.46 -3.70 15.71
N GLU A 175 11.27 -2.44 15.32
CA GLU A 175 11.85 -1.92 14.08
C GLU A 175 13.38 -2.01 14.07
N GLU A 176 14.02 -1.71 15.20
CA GLU A 176 15.47 -1.77 15.37
C GLU A 176 16.02 -3.21 15.33
N ARG A 177 15.36 -4.16 15.99
CA ARG A 177 15.86 -5.54 16.16
C ARG A 177 15.40 -6.51 15.09
N LEU A 178 14.14 -6.40 14.64
CA LEU A 178 13.49 -7.35 13.71
C LEU A 178 13.21 -6.73 12.34
N GLY A 179 13.38 -5.41 12.17
CA GLY A 179 13.13 -4.74 10.89
C GLY A 179 14.21 -4.97 9.83
N THR A 180 13.89 -4.64 8.57
CA THR A 180 14.80 -4.80 7.42
C THR A 180 16.18 -4.12 7.55
N ALA A 181 16.28 -3.07 8.37
CA ALA A 181 17.53 -2.40 8.63
C ALA A 181 18.42 -3.17 9.62
N SER A 182 17.84 -4.04 10.44
CA SER A 182 18.52 -4.83 11.45
C SER A 182 19.56 -5.76 10.81
N PRO A 183 20.79 -5.81 11.36
CA PRO A 183 21.79 -6.79 10.96
C PRO A 183 21.29 -8.22 11.10
N ARG A 184 20.46 -8.46 12.11
CA ARG A 184 19.93 -9.78 12.42
C ARG A 184 18.93 -10.26 11.37
N PHE A 185 17.94 -9.42 11.06
CA PHE A 185 17.00 -9.70 9.98
C PHE A 185 17.71 -10.02 8.65
N LYS A 186 18.79 -9.28 8.32
CA LYS A 186 19.58 -9.55 7.11
C LYS A 186 20.25 -10.92 7.13
N LEU A 187 20.75 -11.37 8.28
CA LEU A 187 21.33 -12.71 8.45
C LEU A 187 20.24 -13.79 8.29
N ASP A 188 19.10 -13.64 8.95
CA ASP A 188 18.02 -14.62 8.91
C ASP A 188 17.37 -14.71 7.53
N ARG A 189 17.14 -13.56 6.88
CA ARG A 189 16.65 -13.50 5.50
C ARG A 189 17.61 -14.17 4.52
N ALA A 190 18.92 -13.93 4.65
CA ALA A 190 19.91 -14.56 3.78
C ALA A 190 19.91 -16.09 3.97
N ARG A 191 19.88 -16.55 5.22
CA ARG A 191 19.84 -17.97 5.55
C ARG A 191 18.56 -18.65 5.03
N LEU A 192 17.40 -18.05 5.25
CA LEU A 192 16.14 -18.58 4.73
C LEU A 192 16.11 -18.60 3.19
N GLY A 193 16.73 -17.59 2.54
CA GLY A 193 16.90 -17.56 1.09
C GLY A 193 17.76 -18.70 0.54
N GLU A 194 18.81 -19.11 1.26
CA GLU A 194 19.62 -20.30 0.91
C GLU A 194 18.79 -21.58 1.02
N ILE A 195 18.07 -21.76 2.12
CA ILE A 195 17.19 -22.93 2.35
C ILE A 195 16.12 -22.98 1.26
N TYR A 196 15.49 -21.85 0.93
CA TYR A 196 14.50 -21.77 -0.15
C TYR A 196 15.12 -22.12 -1.50
N SER A 197 16.32 -21.61 -1.81
CA SER A 197 16.99 -21.90 -3.09
C SER A 197 17.28 -23.40 -3.26
N ALA A 198 17.59 -24.11 -2.18
CA ALA A 198 17.79 -25.56 -2.19
C ALA A 198 16.47 -26.36 -2.36
N GLN A 199 15.35 -25.80 -1.90
CA GLN A 199 14.05 -26.48 -1.87
C GLN A 199 13.04 -25.97 -2.90
N ALA A 200 13.37 -24.94 -3.69
CA ALA A 200 12.43 -24.26 -4.59
C ALA A 200 11.83 -25.17 -5.66
N SER A 201 12.50 -26.27 -6.02
CA SER A 201 12.01 -27.28 -6.96
C SER A 201 11.34 -28.50 -6.30
N SER A 202 11.15 -28.47 -4.98
CA SER A 202 10.35 -29.47 -4.27
C SER A 202 8.87 -29.30 -4.64
N PRO A 203 8.14 -30.39 -4.97
CA PRO A 203 6.72 -30.31 -5.32
C PRO A 203 5.85 -29.59 -4.28
N ASP A 204 6.12 -29.78 -2.99
CA ASP A 204 5.36 -29.15 -1.90
C ASP A 204 5.59 -27.63 -1.84
N VAL A 205 6.87 -27.20 -1.89
CA VAL A 205 7.23 -25.77 -1.86
C VAL A 205 6.71 -25.05 -3.10
N GLU A 206 6.79 -25.68 -4.26
CA GLU A 206 6.26 -25.13 -5.52
C GLU A 206 4.73 -24.96 -5.44
N LEU A 207 4.01 -25.97 -4.93
CA LEU A 207 2.56 -25.89 -4.72
C LEU A 207 2.17 -24.79 -3.73
N LYS A 208 2.83 -24.71 -2.57
CA LYS A 208 2.57 -23.68 -1.53
C LYS A 208 2.79 -22.28 -2.08
N ARG A 209 3.92 -22.05 -2.77
CA ARG A 209 4.21 -20.77 -3.42
C ARG A 209 3.19 -20.43 -4.51
N HIS A 210 2.82 -21.40 -5.34
CA HIS A 210 1.83 -21.18 -6.40
C HIS A 210 0.47 -20.74 -5.82
N LEU A 211 -0.02 -21.43 -4.79
CA LEU A 211 -1.29 -21.11 -4.13
C LEU A 211 -1.25 -19.76 -3.41
N TRP A 212 -0.13 -19.44 -2.75
CA TRP A 212 0.13 -18.13 -2.15
C TRP A 212 0.06 -17.02 -3.21
N ALA A 213 0.78 -17.17 -4.34
CA ALA A 213 0.81 -16.19 -5.42
C ALA A 213 -0.58 -16.02 -6.06
N ARG A 214 -1.36 -17.09 -6.18
CA ARG A 214 -2.75 -17.08 -6.69
C ARG A 214 -3.67 -16.24 -5.81
N LEU A 215 -3.60 -16.41 -4.49
CA LEU A 215 -4.40 -15.62 -3.54
C LEU A 215 -4.04 -14.14 -3.61
N LEU A 216 -2.75 -13.82 -3.55
CA LEU A 216 -2.26 -12.44 -3.60
C LEU A 216 -2.61 -11.75 -4.91
N ARG A 217 -2.51 -12.44 -6.06
CA ARG A 217 -2.88 -11.83 -7.34
C ARG A 217 -4.37 -11.52 -7.45
N THR A 218 -5.22 -12.37 -6.88
CA THR A 218 -6.68 -12.15 -6.79
C THR A 218 -6.99 -10.91 -5.95
N ALA A 219 -6.28 -10.72 -4.84
CA ALA A 219 -6.46 -9.58 -3.95
C ALA A 219 -5.91 -8.26 -4.51
N LEU A 220 -4.73 -8.29 -5.13
CA LEU A 220 -3.88 -7.10 -5.32
C LEU A 220 -3.80 -6.62 -6.79
N GLY A 221 -4.28 -7.44 -7.72
CA GLY A 221 -4.38 -7.09 -9.13
C GLY A 221 -3.04 -6.96 -9.87
N THR A 222 -2.96 -6.05 -10.85
CA THR A 222 -1.83 -6.01 -11.83
C THR A 222 -0.49 -5.53 -11.27
N ASN A 223 -0.49 -5.01 -10.05
CA ASN A 223 0.72 -4.50 -9.41
C ASN A 223 1.51 -5.60 -8.68
N PHE A 224 0.91 -6.78 -8.46
CA PHE A 224 1.58 -7.92 -7.85
C PHE A 224 2.43 -8.65 -8.89
N GLY A 225 3.72 -8.80 -8.58
CA GLY A 225 4.62 -9.73 -9.26
C GLY A 225 4.82 -10.94 -8.37
N ASP A 226 4.83 -12.14 -8.96
CA ASP A 226 5.21 -13.37 -8.25
C ASP A 226 6.73 -13.35 -8.03
N ASP A 227 7.13 -12.73 -6.93
CA ASP A 227 8.52 -12.47 -6.54
C ASP A 227 8.95 -13.45 -5.43
N PRO A 228 9.95 -14.32 -5.67
CA PRO A 228 10.49 -15.21 -4.64
C PRO A 228 10.96 -14.48 -3.38
N ASP A 229 11.53 -13.29 -3.52
CA ASP A 229 12.02 -12.50 -2.39
C ASP A 229 10.88 -12.13 -1.44
N LEU A 230 9.72 -11.79 -1.98
CA LEU A 230 8.52 -11.48 -1.18
C LEU A 230 7.95 -12.73 -0.49
N PHE A 231 8.04 -13.90 -1.13
CA PHE A 231 7.62 -15.16 -0.50
C PHE A 231 8.53 -15.52 0.68
N ILE A 232 9.85 -15.30 0.57
CA ILE A 232 10.81 -15.49 1.65
C ILE A 232 10.53 -14.51 2.81
N ASP A 233 10.33 -13.22 2.51
CA ASP A 233 10.02 -12.20 3.52
C ASP A 233 8.72 -12.53 4.28
N HIS A 234 7.69 -13.00 3.56
CA HIS A 234 6.45 -13.47 4.18
C HIS A 234 6.62 -14.74 5.02
N THR A 235 7.45 -15.69 4.56
CA THR A 235 7.75 -16.91 5.33
C THR A 235 8.42 -16.54 6.65
N LEU A 236 9.46 -15.69 6.62
CA LEU A 236 10.15 -15.24 7.82
C LEU A 236 9.19 -14.57 8.80
N LEU A 237 8.36 -13.63 8.31
CA LEU A 237 7.42 -12.89 9.12
C LEU A 237 6.35 -13.78 9.78
N VAL A 238 5.87 -14.82 9.07
CA VAL A 238 4.90 -15.77 9.63
C VAL A 238 5.55 -16.65 10.69
N LEU A 239 6.75 -17.20 10.44
CA LEU A 239 7.48 -17.97 11.45
C LEU A 239 7.71 -17.16 12.73
N GLU A 240 8.11 -15.89 12.59
CA GLU A 240 8.28 -15.00 13.75
C GLU A 240 6.96 -14.83 14.52
N ALA A 241 5.85 -14.59 13.82
CA ALA A 241 4.53 -14.42 14.43
C ALA A 241 4.05 -15.70 15.15
N GLU A 242 4.28 -16.88 14.57
CA GLU A 242 3.93 -18.17 15.18
C GLU A 242 4.73 -18.44 16.45
N ILE A 243 6.03 -18.13 16.43
CA ILE A 243 6.90 -18.23 17.62
C ILE A 243 6.43 -17.23 18.69
N ILE A 244 6.12 -15.99 18.32
CA ILE A 244 5.54 -14.98 19.23
C ILE A 244 4.24 -15.52 19.83
N ALA A 245 3.38 -16.17 19.05
CA ALA A 245 2.14 -16.74 19.56
C ALA A 245 2.38 -17.74 20.70
N HIS A 246 3.38 -18.62 20.58
CA HIS A 246 3.76 -19.57 21.65
C HIS A 246 4.19 -18.82 22.92
N LEU A 247 5.06 -17.83 22.76
CA LEU A 247 5.58 -17.03 23.87
C LEU A 247 4.47 -16.27 24.59
N VAL A 248 3.52 -15.70 23.84
CA VAL A 248 2.36 -14.95 24.37
C VAL A 248 1.44 -15.84 25.21
N VAL A 249 1.21 -17.09 24.80
CA VAL A 249 0.36 -18.02 25.57
C VAL A 249 1.13 -18.69 26.72
N GLY A 250 2.44 -18.47 26.83
CA GLY A 250 3.31 -19.04 27.85
C GLY A 250 3.71 -20.49 27.60
N ILE A 251 3.61 -20.96 26.34
CA ILE A 251 4.20 -22.23 25.90
C ILE A 251 5.65 -21.93 25.52
N ASP A 252 6.61 -22.65 26.11
CA ASP A 252 8.04 -22.44 25.80
C ASP A 252 8.42 -23.15 24.48
N PRO A 253 8.60 -22.42 23.37
CA PRO A 253 8.91 -23.03 22.09
C PRO A 253 10.30 -23.68 22.06
N SER A 254 11.20 -23.39 23.01
CA SER A 254 12.52 -24.02 23.07
C SER A 254 12.45 -25.52 23.41
N SER A 255 11.34 -25.96 23.98
CA SER A 255 11.06 -27.35 24.34
C SER A 255 10.34 -28.15 23.25
N LEU A 256 9.90 -27.48 22.17
CA LEU A 256 9.13 -28.05 21.08
C LEU A 256 10.00 -28.30 19.85
N THR A 257 9.62 -29.26 19.02
CA THR A 257 10.20 -29.42 17.68
C THR A 257 9.77 -28.30 16.74
N ALA A 258 10.54 -28.02 15.68
CA ALA A 258 10.16 -27.02 14.67
C ALA A 258 8.77 -27.28 14.07
N ARG A 259 8.42 -28.54 13.82
CA ARG A 259 7.10 -28.93 13.32
C ARG A 259 5.98 -28.62 14.33
N GLU A 260 6.18 -28.90 15.61
CA GLU A 260 5.19 -28.54 16.65
C GLU A 260 4.99 -27.03 16.78
N ILE A 261 6.03 -26.23 16.47
CA ILE A 261 5.97 -24.77 16.46
C ILE A 261 5.15 -24.27 15.27
N VAL A 262 5.35 -24.76 14.05
CA VAL A 262 4.69 -24.22 12.84
C VAL A 262 3.36 -24.91 12.51
N ALA A 263 3.14 -26.15 12.96
CA ALA A 263 1.90 -26.90 12.69
C ALA A 263 0.78 -26.63 13.71
N GLY A 264 1.12 -26.06 14.87
CA GLY A 264 0.14 -25.66 15.89
C GLY A 264 -0.40 -26.80 16.77
N ASP A 265 0.20 -27.99 16.74
CA ASP A 265 -0.21 -29.16 17.54
C ASP A 265 -0.34 -28.86 19.03
N THR A 266 0.61 -28.11 19.57
CA THR A 266 0.64 -27.74 20.99
C THR A 266 -0.56 -26.85 21.37
N PHE A 267 -0.99 -25.95 20.48
CA PHE A 267 -2.19 -25.14 20.70
C PHE A 267 -3.43 -26.01 20.75
N ARG A 268 -3.56 -26.99 19.84
CA ARG A 268 -4.70 -27.91 19.79
C ARG A 268 -4.79 -28.76 21.06
N LEU A 269 -3.68 -29.31 21.53
CA LEU A 269 -3.61 -30.03 22.81
C LEU A 269 -3.99 -29.14 24.01
N ALA A 270 -3.64 -27.85 23.92
CA ALA A 270 -4.04 -26.85 24.91
C ALA A 270 -5.49 -26.34 24.73
N GLY A 271 -6.25 -26.84 23.75
CA GLY A 271 -7.62 -26.41 23.48
C GLY A 271 -7.74 -25.01 22.87
N ILE A 272 -6.69 -24.49 22.22
CA ILE A 272 -6.71 -23.25 21.43
C ILE A 272 -6.67 -23.63 19.94
N PHE A 273 -7.62 -23.13 19.17
CA PHE A 273 -7.78 -23.45 17.75
C PHE A 273 -7.67 -22.18 16.88
N ASN A 274 -7.28 -22.37 15.62
CA ASN A 274 -7.20 -21.32 14.59
C ASN A 274 -6.21 -20.19 14.94
N VAL A 275 -5.03 -20.54 15.49
CA VAL A 275 -3.93 -19.61 15.76
C VAL A 275 -2.78 -19.88 14.80
N VAL A 276 -2.09 -21.00 15.05
CA VAL A 276 -1.04 -21.55 14.20
C VAL A 276 -1.60 -22.81 13.54
N GLU A 277 -1.39 -22.95 12.24
CA GLU A 277 -1.91 -24.05 11.42
C GLU A 277 -0.90 -24.35 10.31
N SER A 278 -0.80 -25.60 9.86
CA SER A 278 -0.09 -25.92 8.62
C SER A 278 -0.65 -25.11 7.43
N ASP A 279 0.19 -24.28 6.83
CA ASP A 279 -0.18 -23.29 5.83
C ASP A 279 0.87 -23.18 4.69
N PHE A 280 1.01 -22.01 4.05
CA PHE A 280 1.97 -21.81 2.96
C PHE A 280 3.43 -21.69 3.43
N PHE A 281 3.65 -21.41 4.71
CA PHE A 281 4.90 -20.91 5.27
C PHE A 281 5.58 -21.90 6.24
N ASP A 282 4.95 -23.04 6.50
CA ASP A 282 5.46 -24.12 7.37
C ASP A 282 6.57 -24.99 6.73
N TRP A 283 6.81 -24.81 5.42
CA TRP A 283 7.76 -25.61 4.63
C TRP A 283 9.20 -25.69 5.20
N PRO A 284 9.75 -24.70 5.95
CA PRO A 284 11.07 -24.84 6.53
C PRO A 284 11.14 -25.95 7.60
N ALA A 285 10.03 -26.33 8.23
CA ALA A 285 10.04 -27.39 9.23
C ALA A 285 10.21 -28.81 8.65
N GLU A 286 10.19 -28.96 7.32
CA GLU A 286 10.34 -30.25 6.62
C GLU A 286 11.79 -30.53 6.19
N THR A 287 12.77 -29.67 6.54
CA THR A 287 14.20 -29.86 6.24
C THR A 287 15.07 -29.73 7.47
N ASP A 288 16.19 -30.45 7.52
CA ASP A 288 17.12 -30.39 8.66
C ASP A 288 17.66 -28.96 8.87
N GLU A 289 18.04 -28.27 7.79
CA GLU A 289 18.53 -26.89 7.86
C GLU A 289 17.46 -25.90 8.30
N GLY A 290 16.20 -26.12 7.89
CA GLY A 290 15.07 -25.28 8.26
C GLY A 290 14.61 -25.52 9.71
N ILE A 291 14.70 -26.75 10.22
CA ILE A 291 14.48 -27.06 11.64
C ILE A 291 15.46 -26.25 12.51
N ASP A 292 16.75 -26.27 12.18
CA ASP A 292 17.77 -25.50 12.89
C ASP A 292 17.54 -23.98 12.80
N PHE A 293 17.00 -23.52 11.68
CA PHE A 293 16.63 -22.13 11.47
C PHE A 293 15.47 -21.70 12.39
N VAL A 294 14.38 -22.48 12.46
CA VAL A 294 13.24 -22.20 13.35
C VAL A 294 13.69 -22.12 14.81
N HIS A 295 14.53 -23.06 15.27
CA HIS A 295 15.09 -23.00 16.63
C HIS A 295 16.00 -21.79 16.86
N SER A 296 16.63 -21.24 15.81
CA SER A 296 17.38 -19.98 15.89
C SER A 296 16.47 -18.79 16.15
N LEU A 297 15.37 -18.69 15.40
CA LEU A 297 14.36 -17.65 15.61
C LEU A 297 13.72 -17.75 17.00
N VAL A 298 13.49 -18.96 17.52
CA VAL A 298 13.00 -19.18 18.88
C VAL A 298 13.91 -18.54 19.93
N ARG A 299 15.22 -18.79 19.86
CA ARG A 299 16.19 -18.22 20.81
C ARG A 299 16.25 -16.69 20.74
N GLU A 300 15.99 -16.14 19.56
CA GLU A 300 15.92 -14.70 19.35
C GLU A 300 14.66 -14.08 19.96
N LEU A 301 13.50 -14.59 19.59
CA LEU A 301 12.22 -14.02 20.01
C LEU A 301 11.92 -14.24 21.50
N ALA A 302 12.50 -15.27 22.11
CA ALA A 302 12.42 -15.52 23.56
C ALA A 302 13.10 -14.42 24.41
N GLN A 303 13.92 -13.54 23.80
CA GLN A 303 14.52 -12.40 24.48
C GLN A 303 13.53 -11.27 24.72
N PHE A 304 12.38 -11.26 24.04
CA PHE A 304 11.36 -10.25 24.25
C PHE A 304 10.41 -10.63 25.38
N ASP A 305 9.94 -9.62 26.11
CA ASP A 305 8.91 -9.74 27.14
C ASP A 305 7.52 -9.49 26.55
N TRP A 306 6.89 -10.56 26.06
CA TRP A 306 5.58 -10.50 25.41
C TRP A 306 4.40 -10.36 26.38
N ASP A 307 4.64 -10.32 27.70
CA ASP A 307 3.58 -10.22 28.71
C ASP A 307 2.98 -8.79 28.81
N GLU A 308 3.73 -7.73 28.49
CA GLU A 308 3.32 -6.32 28.60
C GLU A 308 3.10 -5.60 27.26
N VAL A 309 2.25 -6.15 26.38
CA VAL A 309 1.95 -5.55 25.07
C VAL A 309 0.80 -4.52 25.15
N SER A 310 1.13 -3.24 24.95
CA SER A 310 0.19 -2.11 25.01
C SER A 310 -0.35 -1.63 23.65
N HIS A 311 0.18 -2.15 22.54
CA HIS A 311 -0.13 -1.72 21.17
C HIS A 311 -0.17 -2.92 20.22
N ASP A 312 -0.69 -2.75 19.00
CA ASP A 312 -0.60 -3.75 17.93
C ASP A 312 0.87 -3.90 17.47
N VAL A 313 1.58 -4.83 18.11
CA VAL A 313 2.99 -5.12 17.86
C VAL A 313 3.19 -5.80 16.49
N LEU A 314 2.28 -6.67 16.08
CA LEU A 314 2.42 -7.42 14.83
C LEU A 314 2.30 -6.49 13.61
N LYS A 315 1.49 -5.43 13.71
CA LYS A 315 1.53 -4.33 12.75
C LYS A 315 2.93 -3.75 12.61
N VAL A 316 3.61 -3.44 13.72
CA VAL A 316 4.95 -2.82 13.66
C VAL A 316 5.94 -3.78 13.02
N LEU A 317 5.89 -5.06 13.40
CA LEU A 317 6.72 -6.10 12.79
C LEU A 317 6.50 -6.17 11.28
N TYR A 318 5.25 -6.23 10.82
CA TYR A 318 4.92 -6.22 9.40
C TYR A 318 5.45 -4.97 8.69
N GLU A 319 5.26 -3.78 9.27
CA GLU A 319 5.71 -2.52 8.67
C GLU A 319 7.24 -2.37 8.63
N ALA A 320 7.94 -3.05 9.53
CA ALA A 320 9.40 -3.07 9.63
C ALA A 320 10.04 -4.07 8.64
N VAL A 321 9.35 -5.17 8.35
CA VAL A 321 9.80 -6.23 7.41
C VAL A 321 9.40 -5.89 5.97
N ILE A 322 8.18 -5.41 5.72
CA ILE A 322 7.66 -5.16 4.37
C ILE A 322 7.81 -3.69 3.97
N ASP A 323 8.63 -3.43 2.93
CA ASP A 323 8.91 -2.08 2.45
C ASP A 323 7.64 -1.29 2.06
N LYS A 324 7.69 0.02 2.29
CA LYS A 324 6.60 0.95 2.00
C LYS A 324 6.15 0.93 0.54
N ARG A 325 7.06 0.70 -0.43
CA ARG A 325 6.71 0.59 -1.85
C ARG A 325 5.91 -0.68 -2.11
N VAL A 326 6.30 -1.80 -1.49
CA VAL A 326 5.57 -3.06 -1.56
C VAL A 326 4.18 -2.85 -0.98
N ARG A 327 4.05 -2.44 0.29
CA ARG A 327 2.75 -2.15 0.93
C ARG A 327 1.85 -1.21 0.13
N LYS A 328 2.43 -0.15 -0.47
CA LYS A 328 1.70 0.76 -1.35
C LYS A 328 1.21 0.09 -2.64
N ASN A 329 2.00 -0.80 -3.23
CA ASN A 329 1.59 -1.60 -4.39
C ASN A 329 0.51 -2.62 -4.00
N LEU A 330 0.58 -3.16 -2.78
CA LEU A 330 -0.44 -4.03 -2.20
C LEU A 330 -1.73 -3.25 -1.81
N GLY A 331 -1.64 -1.92 -1.68
CA GLY A 331 -2.77 -1.09 -1.27
C GLY A 331 -3.09 -1.18 0.22
N GLU A 332 -2.15 -1.68 1.01
CA GLU A 332 -2.27 -1.90 2.44
C GLU A 332 -1.85 -0.66 3.22
N TYR A 333 -2.78 -0.16 4.03
CA TYR A 333 -2.55 0.98 4.90
C TYR A 333 -3.07 0.68 6.30
N TYR A 334 -2.14 0.47 7.23
CA TYR A 334 -2.50 0.13 8.60
C TYR A 334 -3.08 1.32 9.34
N THR A 335 -4.16 1.07 10.08
CA THR A 335 -4.85 2.09 10.88
C THR A 335 -4.05 2.39 12.14
N PRO A 336 -3.86 3.67 12.53
CA PRO A 336 -3.28 3.99 13.84
C PRO A 336 -4.19 3.61 15.02
N ASP A 337 -3.61 3.14 16.13
CA ASP A 337 -4.35 2.70 17.33
C ASP A 337 -5.35 3.72 17.86
N TRP A 338 -4.95 4.99 17.95
CA TRP A 338 -5.83 6.05 18.46
C TRP A 338 -7.10 6.19 17.60
N LEU A 339 -6.99 6.00 16.29
CA LEU A 339 -8.12 6.13 15.37
C LEU A 339 -9.02 4.90 15.47
N ALA A 340 -8.42 3.71 15.47
CA ALA A 340 -9.15 2.45 15.64
C ALA A 340 -9.93 2.44 16.95
N LYS A 341 -9.27 2.74 18.08
CA LYS A 341 -9.90 2.85 19.40
C LYS A 341 -11.04 3.86 19.40
N ARG A 342 -10.83 5.04 18.84
CA ARG A 342 -11.86 6.10 18.80
C ARG A 342 -13.08 5.69 17.97
N MET A 343 -12.88 5.01 16.84
CA MET A 343 -13.99 4.49 16.04
C MET A 343 -14.73 3.37 16.78
N ILE A 344 -14.01 2.46 17.43
CA ILE A 344 -14.56 1.38 18.26
C ILE A 344 -15.44 1.94 19.39
N ASP A 345 -14.96 2.97 20.09
CA ASP A 345 -15.69 3.62 21.17
C ASP A 345 -16.98 4.30 20.69
N GLU A 346 -17.02 4.76 19.43
CA GLU A 346 -18.18 5.41 18.82
C GLU A 346 -19.28 4.40 18.41
N VAL A 347 -18.92 3.25 17.81
CA VAL A 347 -19.93 2.35 17.22
C VAL A 347 -20.31 1.14 18.08
N ILE A 348 -19.42 0.66 18.96
CA ILE A 348 -19.73 -0.47 19.85
C ILE A 348 -20.37 0.07 21.12
N THR A 349 -21.70 0.08 21.17
CA THR A 349 -22.48 0.65 22.28
C THR A 349 -22.89 -0.38 23.32
N ASP A 350 -22.99 -1.65 22.94
CA ASP A 350 -23.25 -2.78 23.84
C ASP A 350 -22.25 -3.91 23.56
N PRO A 351 -21.00 -3.76 24.04
CA PRO A 351 -19.90 -4.68 23.71
C PRO A 351 -20.22 -6.14 24.01
N LEU A 352 -20.97 -6.42 25.07
CA LEU A 352 -21.22 -7.79 25.52
C LEU A 352 -22.22 -8.54 24.64
N ASN A 353 -23.13 -7.84 23.98
CA ASN A 353 -24.22 -8.45 23.22
C ASN A 353 -24.13 -8.21 21.71
N GLN A 354 -23.32 -7.24 21.25
CA GLN A 354 -23.11 -6.99 19.83
C GLN A 354 -22.06 -7.93 19.24
N LYS A 355 -22.34 -8.45 18.05
CA LYS A 355 -21.38 -9.08 17.14
C LYS A 355 -20.73 -8.00 16.28
N VAL A 356 -19.41 -8.02 16.21
CA VAL A 356 -18.57 -7.02 15.55
C VAL A 356 -17.66 -7.75 14.56
N MET A 357 -17.55 -7.25 13.34
CA MET A 357 -16.64 -7.82 12.36
C MET A 357 -15.82 -6.74 11.65
N ASP A 358 -14.53 -7.02 11.45
CA ASP A 358 -13.69 -6.34 10.47
C ASP A 358 -13.48 -7.21 9.23
N PRO A 359 -14.08 -6.86 8.07
CA PRO A 359 -14.00 -7.65 6.84
C PRO A 359 -12.72 -7.40 6.02
N ALA A 360 -11.81 -6.54 6.48
CA ALA A 360 -10.47 -6.36 5.91
C ALA A 360 -9.49 -6.06 7.04
N CYS A 361 -9.35 -7.02 7.96
CA CYS A 361 -8.81 -6.76 9.29
C CYS A 361 -7.32 -6.44 9.32
N GLY A 362 -6.57 -6.68 8.23
CA GLY A 362 -5.13 -6.56 8.20
C GLY A 362 -4.50 -7.39 9.32
N SER A 363 -3.57 -6.80 10.07
CA SER A 363 -2.94 -7.40 11.27
C SER A 363 -3.82 -7.38 12.52
N GLY A 364 -5.08 -6.94 12.43
CA GLY A 364 -6.04 -7.02 13.52
C GLY A 364 -6.13 -5.80 14.44
N THR A 365 -5.68 -4.60 14.02
CA THR A 365 -5.72 -3.41 14.90
C THR A 365 -7.13 -3.10 15.44
N PHE A 366 -8.17 -3.15 14.60
CA PHE A 366 -9.56 -2.96 15.07
C PHE A 366 -10.02 -4.09 16.00
N LEU A 367 -9.61 -5.34 15.71
CA LEU A 367 -9.92 -6.50 16.54
C LEU A 367 -9.30 -6.34 17.93
N PHE A 368 -8.04 -5.90 18.03
CA PHE A 368 -7.35 -5.66 19.30
C PHE A 368 -8.16 -4.73 20.21
N HIS A 369 -8.58 -3.58 19.69
CA HIS A 369 -9.36 -2.59 20.45
C HIS A 369 -10.79 -3.07 20.74
N ALA A 370 -11.42 -3.81 19.83
CA ALA A 370 -12.74 -4.42 20.06
C ALA A 370 -12.72 -5.46 21.19
N ILE A 371 -11.72 -6.36 21.19
CA ILE A 371 -11.52 -7.41 22.21
C ILE A 371 -11.26 -6.76 23.57
N ARG A 372 -10.35 -5.77 23.65
CA ARG A 372 -10.07 -5.06 24.90
C ARG A 372 -11.32 -4.37 25.45
N ARG A 373 -12.12 -3.71 24.59
CA ARG A 373 -13.40 -3.09 24.98
C ARG A 373 -14.40 -4.13 25.50
N PHE A 374 -14.51 -5.29 24.85
CA PHE A 374 -15.34 -6.40 25.29
C PHE A 374 -14.93 -6.91 26.68
N LEU A 375 -13.64 -7.18 26.89
CA LEU A 375 -13.12 -7.75 28.13
C LEU A 375 -13.26 -6.77 29.30
N VAL A 376 -13.04 -5.46 29.08
CA VAL A 376 -13.30 -4.42 30.09
C VAL A 376 -14.78 -4.40 30.48
N ALA A 377 -15.70 -4.44 29.50
CA ALA A 377 -17.14 -4.49 29.79
C ALA A 377 -17.54 -5.77 30.53
N ALA A 378 -16.87 -6.90 30.26
CA ALA A 378 -17.10 -8.17 30.94
C ALA A 378 -16.70 -8.10 32.42
N ASP A 379 -15.53 -7.52 32.71
CA ASP A 379 -15.05 -7.30 34.08
C ASP A 379 -15.97 -6.35 34.85
N GLU A 380 -16.36 -5.23 34.23
CA GLU A 380 -17.27 -4.25 34.83
C GLU A 380 -18.65 -4.85 35.13
N SER A 381 -19.06 -5.85 34.34
CA SER A 381 -20.32 -6.59 34.52
C SER A 381 -20.18 -7.82 35.43
N GLY A 382 -18.98 -8.10 35.95
CA GLY A 382 -18.72 -9.25 36.82
C GLY A 382 -18.85 -10.61 36.13
N VAL A 383 -18.68 -10.67 34.81
CA VAL A 383 -18.69 -11.92 34.05
C VAL A 383 -17.40 -12.69 34.37
N GLU A 384 -17.51 -13.96 34.73
CA GLU A 384 -16.35 -14.82 34.98
C GLU A 384 -15.47 -14.93 33.72
N ASN A 385 -14.14 -15.01 33.89
CA ASN A 385 -13.20 -15.02 32.77
C ASN A 385 -13.50 -16.12 31.73
N ARG A 386 -13.80 -17.35 32.17
CA ARG A 386 -14.14 -18.47 31.26
C ARG A 386 -15.36 -18.14 30.40
N GLU A 387 -16.41 -17.64 31.02
CA GLU A 387 -17.63 -17.23 30.33
C GLU A 387 -17.38 -16.03 29.41
N ALA A 388 -16.55 -15.07 29.83
CA ALA A 388 -16.16 -13.93 29.00
C ALA A 388 -15.44 -14.40 27.72
N LEU A 389 -14.48 -15.33 27.82
CA LEU A 389 -13.76 -15.88 26.66
C LEU A 389 -14.66 -16.74 25.77
N ASN A 390 -15.55 -17.55 26.35
CA ASN A 390 -16.53 -18.32 25.61
C ASN A 390 -17.48 -17.43 24.81
N ARG A 391 -17.89 -16.29 25.38
CA ARG A 391 -18.69 -15.30 24.66
C ARG A 391 -17.87 -14.55 23.61
N LEU A 392 -16.63 -14.18 23.90
CA LEU A 392 -15.79 -13.36 23.03
C LEU A 392 -15.61 -13.97 21.62
N GLN A 393 -15.35 -15.28 21.54
CA GLN A 393 -15.16 -15.98 20.25
C GLN A 393 -16.39 -15.93 19.33
N ASP A 394 -17.58 -15.66 19.88
CA ASP A 394 -18.84 -15.50 19.13
C ASP A 394 -19.25 -14.02 18.94
N ARG A 395 -18.37 -13.07 19.28
CA ARG A 395 -18.68 -11.63 19.32
C ARG A 395 -17.75 -10.77 18.48
N VAL A 396 -16.47 -11.09 18.36
CA VAL A 396 -15.52 -10.26 17.60
C VAL A 396 -14.87 -11.10 16.53
N PHE A 397 -15.11 -10.79 15.26
CA PHE A 397 -14.70 -11.55 14.08
C PHE A 397 -13.77 -10.75 13.17
N GLY A 398 -12.84 -11.42 12.51
CA GLY A 398 -11.94 -10.81 11.52
C GLY A 398 -11.86 -11.61 10.23
N MET A 399 -11.72 -10.91 9.11
CA MET A 399 -11.42 -11.53 7.82
C MET A 399 -10.45 -10.69 7.02
N ASP A 400 -9.48 -11.34 6.38
CA ASP A 400 -8.59 -10.70 5.42
C ASP A 400 -8.30 -11.64 4.25
N ILE A 401 -8.04 -11.09 3.07
CA ILE A 401 -7.69 -11.88 1.87
C ILE A 401 -6.19 -12.17 1.80
N HIS A 402 -5.36 -11.45 2.56
CA HIS A 402 -3.93 -11.63 2.61
C HIS A 402 -3.57 -12.68 3.69
N PRO A 403 -2.92 -13.81 3.33
CA PRO A 403 -2.65 -14.91 4.26
C PRO A 403 -1.79 -14.47 5.46
N VAL A 404 -0.71 -13.71 5.22
CA VAL A 404 0.14 -13.18 6.30
C VAL A 404 -0.65 -12.29 7.27
N SER A 405 -1.42 -11.33 6.76
CA SER A 405 -2.27 -10.46 7.60
C SER A 405 -3.22 -11.26 8.49
N ALA A 406 -3.87 -12.29 7.95
CA ALA A 406 -4.76 -13.15 8.73
C ALA A 406 -4.03 -13.89 9.87
N VAL A 407 -2.83 -14.41 9.62
CA VAL A 407 -1.98 -15.03 10.67
C VAL A 407 -1.64 -14.00 11.74
N LEU A 408 -1.14 -12.83 11.35
CA LEU A 408 -0.81 -11.75 12.29
C LEU A 408 -2.02 -11.33 13.13
N ALA A 409 -3.20 -11.21 12.53
CA ALA A 409 -4.44 -10.88 13.23
C ALA A 409 -4.86 -11.94 14.26
N ARG A 410 -4.60 -13.23 14.01
CA ARG A 410 -4.84 -14.30 15.00
C ARG A 410 -3.93 -14.13 16.23
N VAL A 411 -2.64 -13.81 16.01
CA VAL A 411 -1.69 -13.55 17.11
C VAL A 411 -2.06 -12.27 17.86
N THR A 412 -2.44 -11.20 17.15
CA THR A 412 -2.97 -9.96 17.73
C THR A 412 -4.21 -10.21 18.58
N TYR A 413 -5.07 -11.15 18.19
CA TYR A 413 -6.24 -11.55 18.99
C TYR A 413 -5.83 -12.13 20.34
N LEU A 414 -4.84 -13.04 20.37
CA LEU A 414 -4.30 -13.62 21.61
C LEU A 414 -3.66 -12.55 22.50
N LEU A 415 -2.88 -11.64 21.90
CA LEU A 415 -2.28 -10.49 22.61
C LEU A 415 -3.33 -9.57 23.23
N ALA A 416 -4.47 -9.38 22.56
CA ALA A 416 -5.58 -8.59 23.08
C ALA A 416 -6.28 -9.28 24.27
N ILE A 417 -6.29 -10.61 24.32
CA ILE A 417 -6.80 -11.36 25.48
C ILE A 417 -5.80 -11.28 26.64
N GLY A 418 -4.52 -11.55 26.37
CA GLY A 418 -3.44 -11.57 27.35
C GLY A 418 -3.30 -12.91 28.08
N ARG A 419 -2.06 -13.22 28.46
CA ARG A 419 -1.65 -14.52 29.04
C ARG A 419 -2.42 -14.92 30.28
N GLU A 420 -2.63 -13.98 31.21
CA GLU A 420 -3.34 -14.25 32.48
C GLU A 420 -4.75 -14.79 32.25
N ARG A 421 -5.50 -14.20 31.32
CA ARG A 421 -6.84 -14.65 30.96
C ARG A 421 -6.82 -15.97 30.21
N LEU A 422 -5.86 -16.16 29.33
CA LEU A 422 -5.71 -17.42 28.60
C LEU A 422 -5.45 -18.58 29.56
N ALA A 423 -4.77 -18.38 30.70
CA ALA A 423 -4.50 -19.46 31.65
C ALA A 423 -5.78 -20.06 32.28
N ASP A 424 -6.87 -19.30 32.38
CA ASP A 424 -8.14 -19.73 32.95
C ASP A 424 -9.26 -19.72 31.90
N ARG A 425 -9.24 -20.70 30.99
CA ARG A 425 -10.15 -20.80 29.85
C ARG A 425 -10.75 -22.20 29.67
N GLU A 426 -11.84 -22.26 28.92
CA GLU A 426 -12.27 -23.49 28.25
C GLU A 426 -11.63 -23.58 26.86
N THR A 427 -12.21 -24.38 25.96
CA THR A 427 -11.80 -24.42 24.55
C THR A 427 -12.03 -23.07 23.88
N LEU A 428 -10.98 -22.52 23.25
CA LEU A 428 -11.01 -21.23 22.58
C LEU A 428 -10.70 -21.38 21.10
N THR A 429 -11.57 -20.89 20.22
CA THR A 429 -11.30 -20.78 18.78
C THR A 429 -11.13 -19.32 18.43
N ILE A 430 -10.00 -18.94 17.82
CA ILE A 430 -9.78 -17.55 17.41
C ILE A 430 -10.58 -17.27 16.13
N PRO A 431 -11.52 -16.32 16.13
CA PRO A 431 -12.46 -16.10 15.01
C PRO A 431 -11.90 -15.16 13.92
N VAL A 432 -10.69 -15.44 13.45
CA VAL A 432 -10.01 -14.69 12.38
C VAL A 432 -9.70 -15.61 11.21
N TYR A 433 -10.17 -15.23 10.01
CA TYR A 433 -10.20 -16.11 8.85
C TYR A 433 -9.54 -15.48 7.63
N LEU A 434 -8.84 -16.29 6.84
CA LEU A 434 -8.42 -15.91 5.50
C LEU A 434 -9.63 -16.06 4.56
N GLY A 435 -10.04 -15.01 3.86
CA GLY A 435 -11.23 -15.06 3.00
C GLY A 435 -11.46 -13.82 2.14
N ASP A 436 -12.12 -14.00 0.99
CA ASP A 436 -12.51 -12.90 0.10
C ASP A 436 -13.87 -12.31 0.52
N SER A 437 -13.83 -11.16 1.19
CA SER A 437 -15.00 -10.37 1.60
C SER A 437 -15.86 -9.84 0.46
N MET A 438 -15.34 -9.78 -0.77
CA MET A 438 -16.10 -9.31 -1.94
C MET A 438 -16.88 -10.42 -2.63
N GLN A 439 -16.38 -11.65 -2.55
CA GLN A 439 -16.90 -12.84 -3.22
C GLN A 439 -17.04 -12.63 -4.74
N TRP A 440 -15.93 -12.27 -5.40
CA TRP A 440 -15.89 -11.78 -6.79
C TRP A 440 -16.53 -12.68 -7.88
N GLY A 441 -16.84 -13.95 -7.60
CA GLY A 441 -17.40 -14.87 -8.59
C GLY A 441 -18.18 -16.08 -8.07
N ARG A 442 -18.71 -16.09 -6.84
CA ARG A 442 -19.18 -17.36 -6.21
C ARG A 442 -20.52 -17.32 -5.48
N VAL A 443 -21.51 -16.54 -5.93
CA VAL A 443 -22.79 -16.49 -5.19
C VAL A 443 -23.95 -17.21 -5.87
N ALA A 444 -24.02 -17.23 -7.21
CA ALA A 444 -25.23 -17.73 -7.89
C ALA A 444 -25.34 -19.27 -7.94
N ASP A 445 -24.26 -20.00 -8.26
CA ASP A 445 -24.34 -21.46 -8.50
C ASP A 445 -24.18 -22.31 -7.22
N THR A 446 -23.58 -21.76 -6.17
CA THR A 446 -23.11 -22.53 -5.00
C THR A 446 -24.23 -22.81 -3.98
N LEU A 447 -25.18 -21.89 -3.77
CA LEU A 447 -26.29 -22.13 -2.83
C LEU A 447 -27.51 -22.82 -3.47
N ALA A 448 -27.70 -22.71 -4.79
CA ALA A 448 -28.78 -23.42 -5.47
C ALA A 448 -28.61 -24.96 -5.42
N SER A 449 -27.39 -25.44 -5.22
CA SER A 449 -27.04 -26.87 -5.16
C SER A 449 -26.84 -27.43 -3.75
N GLY A 450 -26.87 -26.58 -2.70
CA GLY A 450 -26.59 -26.98 -1.31
C GLY A 450 -25.12 -27.39 -1.05
N ASN A 451 -24.23 -27.22 -2.03
CA ASN A 451 -22.85 -27.72 -2.01
C ASN A 451 -21.85 -26.62 -2.44
N ILE A 452 -20.70 -26.56 -1.77
CA ILE A 452 -19.55 -25.73 -2.16
C ILE A 452 -18.56 -26.62 -2.91
N ALA A 453 -18.37 -26.36 -4.21
CA ALA A 453 -17.33 -27.00 -5.01
C ALA A 453 -16.12 -26.08 -5.16
N ILE A 454 -14.93 -26.56 -4.79
CA ILE A 454 -13.64 -25.88 -4.91
C ILE A 454 -12.80 -26.59 -5.96
N GLU A 455 -12.43 -25.86 -7.03
CA GLU A 455 -11.56 -26.39 -8.08
C GLU A 455 -10.12 -26.47 -7.58
N VAL A 456 -9.51 -27.65 -7.74
CA VAL A 456 -8.11 -27.93 -7.36
C VAL A 456 -7.18 -27.18 -8.33
N ASP A 457 -7.41 -27.35 -9.63
CA ASP A 457 -6.59 -26.79 -10.70
C ASP A 457 -7.44 -25.90 -11.62
N SER A 458 -7.60 -24.61 -11.25
CA SER A 458 -8.34 -23.62 -12.06
C SER A 458 -7.38 -22.57 -12.61
N PRO A 459 -7.51 -22.14 -13.89
CA PRO A 459 -6.74 -21.02 -14.41
C PRO A 459 -7.00 -19.78 -13.58
N ASP A 460 -5.94 -19.16 -13.10
CA ASP A 460 -5.95 -17.91 -12.37
C ASP A 460 -6.86 -16.87 -13.08
N LEU A 461 -7.75 -16.21 -12.34
CA LEU A 461 -8.64 -15.17 -12.87
C LEU A 461 -7.87 -14.07 -13.61
N ALA A 462 -6.57 -13.90 -13.32
CA ALA A 462 -5.68 -12.98 -14.01
C ALA A 462 -5.06 -13.52 -15.32
N THR A 463 -5.00 -14.84 -15.55
CA THR A 463 -4.35 -15.45 -16.73
C THR A 463 -5.26 -15.67 -17.93
N VAL A 464 -6.57 -15.38 -17.80
CA VAL A 464 -7.58 -15.51 -18.87
C VAL A 464 -7.23 -14.72 -20.16
N ASN A 465 -6.26 -13.80 -20.10
CA ASN A 465 -5.80 -13.00 -21.26
C ASN A 465 -4.34 -13.24 -21.70
N SER A 466 -3.61 -14.21 -21.13
CA SER A 466 -2.27 -14.58 -21.61
C SER A 466 -2.37 -15.92 -22.37
N GLU A 467 -2.27 -15.87 -23.69
CA GLU A 467 -2.28 -17.03 -24.60
C GLU A 467 -1.08 -18.02 -24.40
N SER A 468 -0.35 -17.96 -23.29
CA SER A 468 0.95 -18.63 -23.16
C SER A 468 1.24 -19.33 -21.83
N HIS A 469 0.26 -19.57 -20.98
CA HIS A 469 0.38 -20.56 -19.90
C HIS A 469 -0.81 -21.51 -19.94
N ALA A 470 -0.83 -22.38 -20.95
CA ALA A 470 -1.63 -23.60 -20.88
C ALA A 470 -1.18 -24.36 -19.62
N ALA A 471 -2.12 -24.55 -18.70
CA ALA A 471 -1.89 -25.18 -17.41
C ALA A 471 -1.21 -26.54 -17.60
N LEU A 472 -0.02 -26.70 -17.04
CA LEU A 472 0.65 -27.99 -16.95
C LEU A 472 -0.16 -28.99 -16.10
N TRP A 473 -1.17 -28.53 -15.34
CA TRP A 473 -1.81 -29.24 -14.22
C TRP A 473 -3.35 -29.35 -14.34
N ASP A 474 -3.95 -29.30 -15.54
CA ASP A 474 -5.42 -29.35 -15.71
C ASP A 474 -6.00 -30.76 -15.47
N SER A 475 -6.31 -31.12 -14.22
CA SER A 475 -6.95 -32.40 -13.86
C SER A 475 -8.48 -32.34 -13.81
N GLY A 476 -9.08 -31.14 -13.74
CA GLY A 476 -10.53 -30.94 -13.59
C GLY A 476 -11.12 -31.38 -12.24
N GLU A 477 -10.30 -31.70 -11.24
CA GLU A 477 -10.73 -32.20 -9.92
C GLU A 477 -11.41 -31.09 -9.07
N LYS A 478 -12.50 -31.43 -8.37
CA LYS A 478 -13.26 -30.50 -7.50
C LYS A 478 -13.54 -31.11 -6.13
N LEU A 479 -13.15 -30.41 -5.06
CA LEU A 479 -13.49 -30.74 -3.68
C LEU A 479 -14.88 -30.19 -3.35
N THR A 480 -15.81 -31.05 -2.94
CA THR A 480 -17.22 -30.66 -2.73
C THR A 480 -17.65 -30.82 -1.27
N PHE A 481 -18.23 -29.77 -0.67
CA PHE A 481 -18.62 -29.77 0.74
C PHE A 481 -20.09 -29.37 0.90
N PRO A 482 -20.90 -30.11 1.70
CA PRO A 482 -22.29 -29.77 1.93
C PRO A 482 -22.44 -28.54 2.85
N ILE A 483 -23.14 -27.51 2.38
CA ILE A 483 -23.35 -26.23 3.11
C ILE A 483 -24.22 -26.43 4.35
N ASP A 484 -25.20 -27.32 4.26
CA ASP A 484 -26.19 -27.60 5.30
C ASP A 484 -25.60 -28.24 6.56
N SER A 485 -24.32 -28.60 6.55
CA SER A 485 -23.60 -29.18 7.69
C SER A 485 -22.87 -28.15 8.57
N ILE A 486 -22.92 -26.86 8.21
CA ILE A 486 -22.07 -25.80 8.79
C ILE A 486 -22.83 -24.95 9.82
N ASP A 487 -23.41 -25.55 10.87
CA ASP A 487 -24.07 -24.76 11.94
C ASP A 487 -23.07 -23.99 12.82
N ASN A 488 -21.86 -24.54 12.99
CA ASN A 488 -20.78 -23.94 13.75
C ASN A 488 -19.46 -23.98 12.95
N PRO A 489 -18.82 -22.82 12.64
CA PRO A 489 -17.55 -22.76 11.91
C PRO A 489 -16.43 -23.56 12.56
N GLY A 490 -16.24 -23.41 13.87
CA GLY A 490 -15.21 -24.15 14.59
C GLY A 490 -15.45 -25.65 14.54
N HIS A 491 -16.71 -26.10 14.50
CA HIS A 491 -17.03 -27.52 14.33
C HIS A 491 -16.71 -28.03 12.92
N PHE A 492 -17.06 -27.27 11.89
CA PHE A 492 -16.72 -27.61 10.51
C PHE A 492 -15.21 -27.62 10.28
N ASP A 493 -14.47 -26.66 10.87
CA ASP A 493 -13.00 -26.66 10.78
C ASP A 493 -12.38 -27.91 11.39
N ARG A 494 -12.90 -28.35 12.54
CA ARG A 494 -12.49 -29.62 13.15
C ARG A 494 -12.78 -30.80 12.23
N LEU A 495 -13.96 -30.88 11.62
CA LEU A 495 -14.29 -31.93 10.65
C LEU A 495 -13.31 -31.94 9.46
N ILE A 496 -13.03 -30.78 8.85
CA ILE A 496 -12.09 -30.69 7.73
C ILE A 496 -10.67 -31.07 8.16
N ASN A 497 -10.26 -30.69 9.37
CA ASN A 497 -8.96 -31.07 9.92
C ASN A 497 -8.86 -32.58 10.13
N ASP A 498 -9.86 -33.20 10.77
CA ASP A 498 -9.86 -34.64 11.01
C ASP A 498 -9.85 -35.44 9.70
N LEU A 499 -10.58 -34.96 8.68
CA LEU A 499 -10.52 -35.55 7.33
C LEU A 499 -9.13 -35.38 6.70
N ALA A 500 -8.53 -34.19 6.78
CA ALA A 500 -7.18 -33.95 6.24
C ALA A 500 -6.12 -34.80 6.94
N GLU A 501 -6.18 -34.96 8.27
CA GLU A 501 -5.23 -35.79 9.02
C GLU A 501 -5.29 -37.28 8.65
N ILE A 502 -6.49 -37.79 8.36
CA ILE A 502 -6.64 -39.18 7.89
C ILE A 502 -6.13 -39.29 6.45
N ALA A 503 -6.42 -38.32 5.59
CA ALA A 503 -5.93 -38.29 4.21
C ALA A 503 -4.40 -38.23 4.15
N GLN A 504 -3.75 -37.49 5.05
CA GLN A 504 -2.29 -37.40 5.17
C GLN A 504 -1.60 -38.75 5.43
N LYS A 505 -2.30 -39.69 6.08
CA LYS A 505 -1.77 -41.05 6.33
C LYS A 505 -1.86 -41.95 5.10
N TYR A 506 -2.60 -41.54 4.07
CA TYR A 506 -2.76 -42.27 2.83
C TYR A 506 -1.70 -41.83 1.81
N THR A 507 -0.56 -42.53 1.78
CA THR A 507 0.59 -42.18 0.91
C THR A 507 0.71 -43.08 -0.33
N ASP A 508 -0.03 -44.19 -0.38
CA ASP A 508 0.04 -45.16 -1.48
C ASP A 508 -1.30 -45.22 -2.22
N SER A 509 -1.32 -44.73 -3.47
CA SER A 509 -2.48 -44.75 -4.35
C SER A 509 -3.05 -46.15 -4.65
N ALA A 510 -2.27 -47.21 -4.41
CA ALA A 510 -2.73 -48.59 -4.56
C ALA A 510 -3.43 -49.15 -3.31
N ALA A 511 -3.35 -48.46 -2.17
CA ALA A 511 -4.00 -48.88 -0.92
C ALA A 511 -5.52 -48.56 -0.95
N GLU A 512 -6.28 -49.29 -0.15
CA GLU A 512 -7.73 -49.01 0.01
C GLU A 512 -7.92 -47.70 0.79
N VAL A 513 -8.82 -46.84 0.29
CA VAL A 513 -9.13 -45.56 0.93
C VAL A 513 -9.74 -45.81 2.32
N PRO A 514 -9.24 -45.18 3.39
CA PRO A 514 -9.77 -45.36 4.75
C PRO A 514 -11.24 -45.00 4.87
N SER A 515 -11.98 -45.69 5.74
CA SER A 515 -13.36 -45.30 6.06
C SER A 515 -13.39 -44.11 7.02
N ILE A 516 -14.19 -43.10 6.69
CA ILE A 516 -14.43 -41.91 7.53
C ILE A 516 -15.74 -41.99 8.34
N ALA A 517 -16.44 -43.12 8.34
CA ALA A 517 -17.76 -43.24 8.95
C ALA A 517 -17.78 -42.82 10.44
N ALA A 518 -16.75 -43.23 11.20
CA ALA A 518 -16.60 -42.89 12.62
C ALA A 518 -16.35 -41.40 12.88
N VAL A 519 -15.61 -40.73 11.98
CA VAL A 519 -15.37 -39.28 12.04
C VAL A 519 -16.68 -38.54 11.80
N LEU A 520 -17.43 -38.96 10.77
CA LEU A 520 -18.75 -38.40 10.46
C LEU A 520 -19.75 -38.61 11.62
N ASP A 521 -19.71 -39.75 12.31
CA ASP A 521 -20.51 -40.00 13.52
C ASP A 521 -20.10 -39.08 14.68
N THR A 522 -18.80 -38.89 14.90
CA THR A 522 -18.26 -38.01 15.96
C THR A 522 -18.69 -36.57 15.77
N HIS A 523 -18.76 -36.11 14.51
CA HIS A 523 -19.25 -34.79 14.13
C HIS A 523 -20.77 -34.72 13.95
N GLY A 524 -21.52 -35.79 14.25
CA GLY A 524 -22.98 -35.78 14.21
C GLY A 524 -23.59 -35.65 12.81
N ILE A 525 -22.87 -36.01 11.75
CA ILE A 525 -23.35 -35.90 10.36
C ILE A 525 -24.28 -37.08 10.03
N ALA A 526 -25.58 -36.90 10.27
CA ALA A 526 -26.57 -37.97 10.11
C ALA A 526 -27.12 -38.13 8.67
N ASP A 527 -27.11 -37.07 7.85
CA ASP A 527 -27.73 -37.08 6.53
C ASP A 527 -26.94 -37.92 5.51
N ALA A 528 -27.60 -38.86 4.83
CA ALA A 528 -26.93 -39.79 3.92
C ALA A 528 -26.27 -39.10 2.71
N ARG A 529 -26.90 -38.05 2.15
CA ARG A 529 -26.33 -37.35 0.98
C ARG A 529 -25.09 -36.55 1.35
N GLN A 530 -25.10 -35.93 2.53
CA GLN A 530 -23.92 -35.25 3.08
C GLN A 530 -22.76 -36.24 3.30
N ARG A 531 -23.05 -37.43 3.84
CA ARG A 531 -22.03 -38.47 4.06
C ARG A 531 -21.43 -38.97 2.75
N ASP A 532 -22.25 -39.21 1.72
CA ASP A 532 -21.78 -39.60 0.39
C ASP A 532 -20.86 -38.52 -0.21
N THR A 533 -21.30 -37.26 -0.17
CA THR A 533 -20.52 -36.11 -0.69
C THR A 533 -19.18 -35.97 0.03
N LEU A 534 -19.16 -36.06 1.36
CA LEU A 534 -17.92 -35.98 2.15
C LEU A 534 -17.00 -37.17 1.90
N THR A 535 -17.55 -38.36 1.62
CA THR A 535 -16.77 -39.56 1.29
C THR A 535 -16.10 -39.43 -0.07
N GLU A 536 -16.82 -38.92 -1.09
CA GLU A 536 -16.25 -38.62 -2.40
C GLU A 536 -15.12 -37.58 -2.30
N THR A 537 -15.36 -36.50 -1.56
CA THR A 537 -14.36 -35.44 -1.35
C THR A 537 -13.15 -35.96 -0.58
N PHE A 538 -13.33 -36.82 0.42
CA PHE A 538 -12.24 -37.45 1.15
C PHE A 538 -11.38 -38.36 0.27
N ALA A 539 -11.99 -39.08 -0.68
CA ALA A 539 -11.24 -39.88 -1.66
C ALA A 539 -10.35 -39.00 -2.57
N ILE A 540 -10.83 -37.80 -2.93
CA ILE A 540 -10.03 -36.82 -3.69
C ILE A 540 -8.86 -36.31 -2.84
N LEU A 541 -9.07 -35.98 -1.56
CA LEU A 541 -7.98 -35.59 -0.64
C LEU A 541 -6.91 -36.69 -0.52
N CYS A 542 -7.32 -37.95 -0.33
CA CYS A 542 -6.41 -39.09 -0.33
C CYS A 542 -5.60 -39.20 -1.64
N SER A 543 -6.26 -39.04 -2.79
CA SER A 543 -5.62 -39.05 -4.11
C SER A 543 -4.62 -37.90 -4.28
N LEU A 544 -4.92 -36.71 -3.74
CA LEU A 544 -4.00 -35.59 -3.73
C LEU A 544 -2.79 -35.90 -2.82
N ASN A 545 -2.99 -36.59 -1.70
CA ASN A 545 -1.92 -36.85 -0.73
C ASN A 545 -0.94 -37.88 -1.26
N ALA A 546 -1.45 -38.96 -1.87
CA ALA A 546 -0.63 -39.96 -2.55
C ALA A 546 0.17 -39.40 -3.74
N ARG A 547 -0.17 -38.19 -4.22
CA ARG A 547 0.57 -37.45 -5.26
C ARG A 547 1.48 -36.36 -4.67
N GLU A 548 1.68 -36.31 -3.35
CA GLU A 548 2.44 -35.27 -2.63
C GLU A 548 1.86 -33.86 -2.84
N ARG A 549 0.53 -33.76 -2.98
CA ARG A 549 -0.20 -32.50 -3.25
C ARG A 549 -1.23 -32.13 -2.18
N ASP A 550 -1.33 -32.82 -1.03
CA ASP A 550 -2.49 -32.64 -0.12
C ASP A 550 -2.33 -31.66 1.04
N HIS A 551 -1.09 -31.40 1.46
CA HIS A 551 -0.78 -30.80 2.77
C HIS A 551 -1.45 -29.43 3.03
N ILE A 552 -1.92 -28.74 1.99
CA ILE A 552 -2.48 -27.39 2.04
C ILE A 552 -4.01 -27.30 1.81
N TRP A 553 -4.69 -28.36 1.33
CA TRP A 553 -6.10 -28.23 0.92
C TRP A 553 -7.06 -28.03 2.07
N GLY A 554 -6.81 -28.66 3.22
CA GLY A 554 -7.62 -28.42 4.42
C GLY A 554 -7.66 -26.92 4.74
N TYR A 555 -6.50 -26.27 4.78
CA TYR A 555 -6.38 -24.83 4.98
C TYR A 555 -7.11 -24.03 3.88
N PHE A 556 -6.84 -24.34 2.60
CA PHE A 556 -7.45 -23.63 1.48
C PHE A 556 -8.98 -23.71 1.47
N VAL A 557 -9.54 -24.89 1.79
CA VAL A 557 -10.99 -25.13 1.85
C VAL A 557 -11.65 -24.30 2.94
N ARG A 558 -11.13 -24.35 4.18
CA ARG A 558 -11.68 -23.62 5.32
C ARG A 558 -11.81 -22.13 4.98
N ASN A 559 -10.80 -21.58 4.31
CA ASN A 559 -10.69 -20.17 3.94
C ASN A 559 -11.67 -19.74 2.82
N GLN A 560 -12.05 -20.63 1.89
CA GLN A 560 -13.05 -20.31 0.86
C GLN A 560 -14.49 -20.29 1.40
N ILE A 561 -14.76 -20.99 2.51
CA ILE A 561 -16.11 -21.20 3.04
C ILE A 561 -16.53 -20.09 4.00
N ARG A 562 -15.59 -19.45 4.70
CA ARG A 562 -15.89 -18.46 5.76
C ARG A 562 -16.67 -17.24 5.29
N PRO A 563 -16.33 -16.58 4.16
CA PRO A 563 -17.15 -15.47 3.66
C PRO A 563 -18.60 -15.89 3.41
N LEU A 564 -18.83 -17.10 2.91
CA LEU A 564 -20.19 -17.60 2.64
C LEU A 564 -20.98 -17.83 3.94
N TRP A 565 -20.31 -18.33 4.99
CA TRP A 565 -20.92 -18.55 6.30
C TRP A 565 -21.48 -17.27 6.93
N PHE A 566 -20.70 -16.18 6.92
CA PHE A 566 -21.14 -14.88 7.45
C PHE A 566 -22.23 -14.21 6.61
N SER A 567 -22.41 -14.63 5.35
CA SER A 567 -23.45 -14.08 4.48
C SER A 567 -24.86 -14.58 4.82
N SER A 568 -24.98 -15.70 5.54
CA SER A 568 -26.29 -16.25 5.92
C SER A 568 -27.03 -15.34 6.90
N PRO A 569 -28.35 -15.09 6.73
CA PRO A 569 -29.10 -14.10 7.50
C PRO A 569 -28.95 -14.19 9.02
N GLU A 570 -28.94 -15.40 9.58
CA GLU A 570 -28.85 -15.69 11.02
C GLU A 570 -27.44 -15.48 11.62
N ARG A 571 -26.42 -15.30 10.76
CA ARG A 571 -25.00 -15.18 11.14
C ARG A 571 -24.41 -13.80 10.91
N ARG A 572 -25.21 -12.89 10.33
CA ARG A 572 -24.83 -11.49 10.15
C ARG A 572 -24.53 -10.83 11.49
N VAL A 573 -23.67 -9.83 11.45
CA VAL A 573 -23.18 -9.09 12.62
C VAL A 573 -23.97 -7.81 12.87
N ASP A 574 -23.88 -7.29 14.10
CA ASP A 574 -24.52 -6.05 14.53
C ASP A 574 -23.71 -4.81 14.10
N VAL A 575 -22.37 -4.94 14.03
CA VAL A 575 -21.45 -3.84 13.73
C VAL A 575 -20.40 -4.28 12.72
N LEU A 576 -20.25 -3.52 11.63
CA LEU A 576 -19.10 -3.62 10.73
C LEU A 576 -18.15 -2.45 10.96
N ILE A 577 -16.86 -2.74 11.09
CA ILE A 577 -15.83 -1.72 11.27
C ILE A 577 -14.59 -2.06 10.47
N GLY A 578 -13.80 -1.09 10.02
CA GLY A 578 -12.50 -1.41 9.43
C GLY A 578 -11.90 -0.31 8.56
N ASN A 579 -10.80 -0.65 7.89
CA ASN A 579 -10.17 0.15 6.84
C ASN A 579 -10.11 -0.65 5.53
N PRO A 580 -11.11 -0.51 4.64
CA PRO A 580 -11.17 -1.23 3.37
C PRO A 580 -10.01 -0.87 2.41
N PRO A 581 -9.74 -1.71 1.39
CA PRO A 581 -8.68 -1.44 0.41
C PRO A 581 -9.00 -0.24 -0.50
N TRP A 582 -8.00 0.64 -0.73
CA TRP A 582 -8.12 1.84 -1.57
C TRP A 582 -7.46 1.62 -2.94
N VAL A 583 -8.22 1.02 -3.86
CA VAL A 583 -7.70 0.65 -5.19
C VAL A 583 -8.51 1.33 -6.28
N ALA A 584 -7.88 2.23 -7.02
CA ALA A 584 -8.50 2.85 -8.18
C ALA A 584 -8.60 1.86 -9.36
N TYR A 585 -9.71 1.89 -10.10
CA TYR A 585 -10.05 1.01 -11.22
C TYR A 585 -8.92 0.82 -12.23
N ARG A 586 -8.15 1.88 -12.52
CA ARG A 586 -7.01 1.83 -13.45
C ARG A 586 -5.84 0.94 -13.00
N PHE A 587 -5.79 0.53 -11.73
CA PHE A 587 -4.77 -0.35 -11.17
C PHE A 587 -5.24 -1.81 -11.03
N MET A 588 -6.54 -2.07 -11.21
CA MET A 588 -7.13 -3.43 -11.19
C MET A 588 -6.77 -4.22 -12.46
N THR A 589 -6.79 -5.56 -12.37
CA THR A 589 -6.67 -6.46 -13.55
C THR A 589 -7.87 -6.33 -14.46
N ALA A 590 -7.74 -6.76 -15.72
CA ALA A 590 -8.85 -6.75 -16.67
C ALA A 590 -10.05 -7.58 -16.16
N SER A 591 -9.79 -8.71 -15.49
CA SER A 591 -10.81 -9.55 -14.87
C SER A 591 -11.50 -8.85 -13.69
N MET A 592 -10.71 -8.31 -12.75
CA MET A 592 -11.25 -7.50 -11.63
C MET A 592 -12.03 -6.29 -12.12
N GLN A 593 -11.58 -5.62 -13.19
CA GLN A 593 -12.29 -4.49 -13.81
C GLN A 593 -13.66 -4.91 -14.33
N ALA A 594 -13.77 -6.07 -14.97
CA ALA A 594 -15.04 -6.60 -15.48
C ALA A 594 -16.01 -6.91 -14.32
N GLN A 595 -15.54 -7.61 -13.29
CA GLN A 595 -16.33 -7.96 -12.11
C GLN A 595 -16.73 -6.73 -11.29
N TYR A 596 -15.78 -5.83 -11.01
CA TYR A 596 -16.04 -4.54 -10.36
C TYR A 596 -17.13 -3.77 -11.09
N LYS A 597 -17.03 -3.66 -12.41
CA LYS A 597 -18.01 -2.94 -13.21
C LYS A 597 -19.40 -3.59 -13.11
N ALA A 598 -19.49 -4.92 -13.19
CA ALA A 598 -20.75 -5.63 -13.05
C ALA A 598 -21.41 -5.36 -11.69
N LEU A 599 -20.66 -5.55 -10.60
CA LEU A 599 -21.15 -5.33 -9.23
C LEU A 599 -21.48 -3.85 -8.94
N ALA A 600 -20.68 -2.92 -9.47
CA ALA A 600 -20.90 -1.49 -9.28
C ALA A 600 -22.12 -0.96 -10.04
N ILE A 601 -22.44 -1.54 -11.21
CA ILE A 601 -23.66 -1.19 -11.96
C ILE A 601 -24.89 -1.60 -11.16
N THR A 602 -24.95 -2.85 -10.70
CA THR A 602 -26.10 -3.38 -9.95
C THR A 602 -26.30 -2.68 -8.60
N ARG A 603 -25.23 -2.08 -8.06
CA ARG A 603 -25.25 -1.33 -6.79
C ARG A 603 -25.37 0.20 -6.95
N ASN A 604 -25.75 0.68 -8.13
CA ASN A 604 -25.90 2.12 -8.44
C ASN A 604 -24.64 2.96 -8.18
N GLN A 605 -23.44 2.37 -8.23
CA GLN A 605 -22.17 3.07 -7.99
C GLN A 605 -21.37 3.32 -9.28
N TRP A 606 -21.74 2.69 -10.39
CA TRP A 606 -21.02 2.87 -11.66
C TRP A 606 -21.42 4.16 -12.38
N HIS A 607 -20.44 5.03 -12.63
CA HIS A 607 -20.65 6.28 -13.37
C HIS A 607 -20.14 6.26 -14.82
N GLY A 608 -19.18 5.37 -15.13
CA GLY A 608 -18.59 5.24 -16.47
C GLY A 608 -17.90 6.51 -17.03
N GLY A 609 -17.73 6.54 -18.36
CA GLY A 609 -17.19 7.70 -19.10
C GLY A 609 -15.79 8.12 -18.67
N GLN A 610 -15.56 9.44 -18.55
CA GLN A 610 -14.28 10.03 -18.13
C GLN A 610 -13.90 9.72 -16.67
N LEU A 611 -14.86 9.25 -15.85
CA LEU A 611 -14.62 8.90 -14.44
C LEU A 611 -14.19 7.45 -14.25
N THR A 612 -14.28 6.62 -15.30
CA THR A 612 -13.87 5.20 -15.28
C THR A 612 -12.50 4.97 -14.61
N PRO A 613 -11.39 5.66 -14.99
CA PRO A 613 -10.08 5.40 -14.38
C PRO A 613 -9.95 5.89 -12.94
N THR A 614 -10.94 6.62 -12.42
CA THR A 614 -10.97 7.20 -11.07
C THR A 614 -12.00 6.58 -10.14
N GLN A 615 -12.80 5.61 -10.63
CA GLN A 615 -13.60 4.73 -9.79
C GLN A 615 -12.70 4.01 -8.78
N ASP A 616 -13.20 3.75 -7.58
CA ASP A 616 -12.41 3.21 -6.46
C ASP A 616 -13.12 2.01 -5.82
N LEU A 617 -12.35 1.02 -5.37
CA LEU A 617 -12.85 -0.19 -4.73
C LEU A 617 -13.58 0.09 -3.41
N VAL A 618 -13.09 1.07 -2.64
CA VAL A 618 -13.54 1.33 -1.26
C VAL A 618 -15.06 1.42 -1.12
N SER A 619 -15.75 2.11 -2.04
CA SER A 619 -17.21 2.30 -1.94
C SER A 619 -18.00 1.05 -2.29
N LEU A 620 -17.50 0.25 -3.26
CA LEU A 620 -18.10 -1.01 -3.61
C LEU A 620 -17.87 -2.04 -2.50
N PHE A 621 -16.68 -2.04 -1.90
CA PHE A 621 -16.34 -2.92 -0.78
C PHE A 621 -17.23 -2.68 0.43
N ILE A 622 -17.40 -1.42 0.84
CA ILE A 622 -18.30 -1.07 1.95
C ILE A 622 -19.73 -1.53 1.63
N ALA A 623 -20.22 -1.26 0.42
CA ALA A 623 -21.58 -1.65 0.06
C ALA A 623 -21.79 -3.17 0.02
N ARG A 624 -20.80 -3.91 -0.47
CA ARG A 624 -20.87 -5.37 -0.59
C ARG A 624 -20.78 -6.05 0.78
N THR A 625 -19.87 -5.58 1.64
CA THR A 625 -19.75 -6.12 3.01
C THR A 625 -20.97 -5.81 3.87
N VAL A 626 -21.56 -4.61 3.75
CA VAL A 626 -22.84 -4.27 4.42
C VAL A 626 -23.98 -5.14 3.92
N GLU A 627 -24.05 -5.40 2.62
CA GLU A 627 -25.05 -6.29 2.03
C GLU A 627 -24.93 -7.73 2.53
N GLN A 628 -23.71 -8.27 2.56
CA GLN A 628 -23.46 -9.66 2.91
C GLN A 628 -23.49 -9.91 4.42
N PHE A 629 -22.77 -9.10 5.19
CA PHE A 629 -22.42 -9.43 6.58
C PHE A 629 -23.17 -8.62 7.63
N LEU A 630 -23.76 -7.47 7.29
CA LEU A 630 -24.44 -6.63 8.28
C LEU A 630 -25.93 -6.95 8.36
N GLN A 631 -26.45 -7.21 9.56
CA GLN A 631 -27.87 -7.47 9.74
C GLN A 631 -28.72 -6.20 9.48
N PRO A 632 -30.03 -6.31 9.22
CA PRO A 632 -30.93 -5.15 9.19
C PRO A 632 -30.80 -4.30 10.47
N ASP A 633 -30.76 -2.98 10.32
CA ASP A 633 -30.54 -2.00 11.39
C ASP A 633 -29.17 -2.06 12.10
N GLY A 634 -28.28 -2.97 11.68
CA GLY A 634 -26.88 -2.98 12.09
C GLY A 634 -26.12 -1.72 11.65
N THR A 635 -25.06 -1.38 12.38
CA THR A 635 -24.27 -0.15 12.16
C THR A 635 -22.94 -0.44 11.49
N PHE A 636 -22.36 0.56 10.82
CA PHE A 636 -21.03 0.46 10.25
C PHE A 636 -20.19 1.72 10.45
N ALA A 637 -18.88 1.54 10.59
CA ALA A 637 -17.88 2.60 10.55
C ALA A 637 -16.66 2.21 9.70
N PHE A 638 -16.40 2.92 8.62
CA PHE A 638 -15.26 2.63 7.75
C PHE A 638 -14.37 3.83 7.52
N VAL A 639 -13.05 3.61 7.60
CA VAL A 639 -12.06 4.55 7.09
C VAL A 639 -12.13 4.56 5.56
N SER A 640 -12.01 5.72 4.93
CA SER A 640 -12.06 5.86 3.47
C SER A 640 -11.20 7.03 3.00
N PRO A 641 -10.86 7.12 1.70
CA PRO A 641 -10.28 8.34 1.14
C PRO A 641 -11.24 9.52 1.34
N LEU A 642 -10.71 10.70 1.69
CA LEU A 642 -11.49 11.95 1.83
C LEU A 642 -12.33 12.27 0.57
N ALA A 643 -11.90 11.75 -0.58
CA ALA A 643 -12.61 11.84 -1.83
C ALA A 643 -14.05 11.32 -1.78
N VAL A 644 -14.37 10.34 -0.92
CA VAL A 644 -15.73 9.79 -0.78
C VAL A 644 -16.74 10.86 -0.36
N LEU A 645 -16.33 11.83 0.45
CA LEU A 645 -17.22 12.90 0.93
C LEU A 645 -17.67 13.85 -0.19
N SER A 646 -16.87 14.02 -1.26
CA SER A 646 -17.09 15.11 -2.22
C SER A 646 -17.02 14.75 -3.70
N ARG A 647 -16.27 13.72 -4.10
CA ARG A 647 -15.97 13.50 -5.53
C ARG A 647 -17.12 12.82 -6.25
N MET A 648 -17.24 13.11 -7.54
CA MET A 648 -18.36 12.68 -8.39
C MET A 648 -18.45 11.16 -8.52
N GLN A 649 -17.34 10.43 -8.59
CA GLN A 649 -17.37 8.97 -8.71
C GLN A 649 -18.04 8.26 -7.53
N PHE A 650 -18.17 8.94 -6.39
CA PHE A 650 -18.83 8.40 -5.19
C PHE A 650 -20.26 8.91 -5.00
N GLU A 651 -20.85 9.62 -5.98
CA GLU A 651 -22.21 10.15 -5.85
C GLU A 651 -23.24 9.05 -5.60
N GLY A 652 -23.21 7.99 -6.40
CA GLY A 652 -24.06 6.81 -6.21
C GLY A 652 -23.96 6.20 -4.81
N PHE A 653 -22.74 6.05 -4.30
CA PHE A 653 -22.49 5.57 -2.94
C PHE A 653 -23.07 6.50 -1.87
N ARG A 654 -22.83 7.81 -1.97
CA ARG A 654 -23.32 8.81 -1.01
C ARG A 654 -24.84 8.90 -0.92
N LYS A 655 -25.59 8.45 -1.94
CA LYS A 655 -27.07 8.43 -1.89
C LYS A 655 -27.63 7.39 -0.92
N GLY A 656 -26.82 6.41 -0.50
CA GLY A 656 -27.24 5.33 0.40
C GLY A 656 -28.25 4.34 -0.21
N ARG A 657 -28.51 4.42 -1.52
CA ARG A 657 -29.36 3.49 -2.28
C ARG A 657 -28.47 2.60 -3.11
N TRP A 658 -27.99 1.50 -2.54
CA TRP A 658 -27.00 0.67 -3.19
C TRP A 658 -27.68 -0.36 -4.08
N ALA A 659 -28.40 -1.34 -3.54
CA ALA A 659 -29.05 -2.38 -4.34
C ALA A 659 -30.58 -2.27 -4.32
N GLN A 660 -31.21 -2.55 -5.46
CA GLN A 660 -32.66 -2.66 -5.60
C GLN A 660 -32.98 -3.94 -6.39
N GLU A 661 -33.84 -4.79 -5.82
CA GLU A 661 -34.33 -6.02 -6.43
C GLU A 661 -33.25 -6.98 -6.98
N LEU A 662 -32.12 -7.11 -6.28
CA LEU A 662 -31.02 -7.97 -6.74
C LEU A 662 -31.26 -9.43 -6.39
N SER A 663 -31.10 -10.31 -7.39
CA SER A 663 -31.17 -11.77 -7.24
C SER A 663 -29.79 -12.45 -7.08
N ASP A 664 -28.71 -11.67 -6.90
CA ASP A 664 -27.33 -12.17 -6.69
C ASP A 664 -26.95 -12.26 -5.19
N GLY A 665 -27.96 -12.18 -4.32
CA GLY A 665 -27.83 -12.43 -2.89
C GLY A 665 -27.61 -13.91 -2.59
N VAL A 666 -26.93 -14.20 -1.49
CA VAL A 666 -26.59 -15.56 -1.03
C VAL A 666 -27.83 -16.44 -0.82
N ASP A 667 -29.00 -15.84 -0.58
CA ASP A 667 -30.27 -16.53 -0.32
C ASP A 667 -31.18 -16.66 -1.56
N ASN A 668 -30.77 -16.20 -2.75
CA ASN A 668 -31.64 -16.07 -3.94
C ASN A 668 -32.93 -15.26 -3.69
N VAL A 669 -33.00 -14.49 -2.59
CA VAL A 669 -34.11 -13.58 -2.29
C VAL A 669 -33.76 -12.21 -2.84
N SER A 670 -34.73 -11.57 -3.50
CA SER A 670 -34.59 -10.21 -3.99
C SER A 670 -34.25 -9.24 -2.85
N GLN A 671 -33.00 -8.78 -2.76
CA GLN A 671 -32.55 -7.91 -1.66
C GLN A 671 -32.49 -6.44 -2.10
N ASN A 672 -33.10 -5.59 -1.27
CA ASN A 672 -32.88 -4.15 -1.28
C ASN A 672 -31.82 -3.81 -0.23
N VAL A 673 -30.72 -3.18 -0.65
CA VAL A 673 -29.66 -2.73 0.25
C VAL A 673 -29.65 -1.22 0.24
N ASN A 674 -30.27 -0.66 1.28
CA ASN A 674 -30.23 0.77 1.58
C ASN A 674 -29.47 0.98 2.89
N VAL A 675 -28.89 2.17 3.02
CA VAL A 675 -28.27 2.65 4.25
C VAL A 675 -28.72 4.05 4.60
N GLN A 676 -28.72 4.33 5.89
CA GLN A 676 -28.83 5.69 6.41
C GLN A 676 -27.47 6.10 6.94
N PHE A 677 -26.83 7.07 6.28
CA PHE A 677 -25.63 7.69 6.82
C PHE A 677 -25.99 8.56 8.02
N HIS A 678 -25.15 8.52 9.05
CA HIS A 678 -25.31 9.31 10.28
C HIS A 678 -24.45 10.57 10.25
N THR A 679 -23.14 10.40 10.06
CA THR A 679 -22.16 11.48 10.05
C THR A 679 -20.87 11.02 9.36
N SER A 680 -19.90 11.93 9.25
CA SER A 680 -18.55 11.63 8.83
C SER A 680 -17.52 12.39 9.65
N TRP A 681 -16.29 11.87 9.72
CA TRP A 681 -15.13 12.61 10.24
C TRP A 681 -14.19 12.97 9.10
N ASP A 682 -13.75 14.22 9.02
CA ASP A 682 -12.70 14.69 8.10
C ASP A 682 -11.35 14.71 8.82
N LEU A 683 -10.41 13.88 8.35
CA LEU A 683 -9.09 13.71 8.97
C LEU A 683 -7.99 14.53 8.29
N LYS A 684 -8.32 15.43 7.34
CA LYS A 684 -7.31 16.20 6.58
C LYS A 684 -6.43 17.09 7.45
N GLY A 685 -6.93 17.50 8.62
CA GLY A 685 -6.26 18.37 9.58
C GLY A 685 -5.31 17.65 10.55
N VAL A 686 -5.35 16.32 10.60
CA VAL A 686 -4.56 15.51 11.54
C VAL A 686 -3.08 15.49 11.14
N ARG A 687 -2.18 15.61 12.13
CA ARG A 687 -0.72 15.60 11.93
C ARG A 687 -0.02 14.62 12.90
N PRO A 688 1.00 13.85 12.44
CA PRO A 688 1.43 13.70 11.04
C PRO A 688 0.32 13.07 10.17
N ASN A 689 0.47 13.12 8.84
CA ASN A 689 -0.47 12.46 7.95
C ASN A 689 -0.44 10.95 8.24
N ILE A 690 -1.59 10.39 8.61
CA ILE A 690 -1.73 8.99 9.00
C ILE A 690 -1.81 8.02 7.81
N PHE A 691 -2.18 8.52 6.63
CA PHE A 691 -2.33 7.75 5.40
C PHE A 691 -1.67 8.48 4.21
N PRO A 692 -1.34 7.80 3.10
CA PRO A 692 -0.75 8.42 1.92
C PRO A 692 -1.76 9.20 1.04
N ALA A 693 -3.00 9.32 1.50
CA ALA A 693 -3.97 10.28 1.04
C ALA A 693 -4.74 10.82 2.26
N HIS A 694 -5.35 12.00 2.14
CA HIS A 694 -6.27 12.45 3.18
C HIS A 694 -7.44 11.46 3.29
N ALA A 695 -7.87 11.22 4.52
CA ALA A 695 -8.86 10.23 4.87
C ALA A 695 -10.09 10.86 5.51
N ALA A 696 -11.16 10.08 5.54
CA ALA A 696 -12.37 10.35 6.29
C ALA A 696 -12.85 9.06 6.97
N VAL A 697 -13.68 9.19 8.00
CA VAL A 697 -14.44 8.06 8.56
C VAL A 697 -15.90 8.26 8.23
N LEU A 698 -16.58 7.20 7.82
CA LEU A 698 -17.99 7.21 7.43
C LEU A 698 -18.78 6.37 8.43
N PHE A 699 -19.89 6.93 8.93
CA PHE A 699 -20.78 6.24 9.86
C PHE A 699 -22.17 6.09 9.26
N GLY A 700 -22.78 4.92 9.43
CA GLY A 700 -24.13 4.68 8.97
C GLY A 700 -24.73 3.40 9.54
N ARG A 701 -25.94 3.09 9.10
CA ARG A 701 -26.64 1.83 9.40
C ARG A 701 -27.31 1.24 8.18
N ARG A 702 -27.39 -0.09 8.11
CA ARG A 702 -28.25 -0.77 7.13
C ARG A 702 -29.70 -0.49 7.49
N SER A 703 -30.51 -0.13 6.52
CA SER A 703 -31.91 0.20 6.78
C SER A 703 -32.77 -0.10 5.54
N HIS A 704 -34.09 -0.18 5.73
CA HIS A 704 -35.02 -0.26 4.61
C HIS A 704 -35.11 1.07 3.83
N GLN A 705 -34.93 2.21 4.52
CA GLN A 705 -34.95 3.53 3.90
C GLN A 705 -33.54 4.06 3.71
N ALA A 706 -33.27 4.74 2.58
CA ALA A 706 -31.99 5.38 2.35
C ALA A 706 -31.95 6.83 2.87
N SER A 707 -30.88 7.19 3.56
CA SER A 707 -30.53 8.58 3.86
C SER A 707 -29.15 8.87 3.28
N ALA A 708 -29.04 9.96 2.53
CA ALA A 708 -27.78 10.34 1.90
C ALA A 708 -26.74 10.77 2.95
N LEU A 709 -25.46 10.66 2.59
CA LEU A 709 -24.36 11.17 3.40
C LEU A 709 -24.54 12.68 3.62
N PRO A 710 -24.64 13.15 4.89
CA PRO A 710 -24.79 14.57 5.19
C PRO A 710 -23.63 15.40 4.65
N ALA A 711 -23.89 16.68 4.40
CA ALA A 711 -22.85 17.63 4.05
C ALA A 711 -22.02 17.99 5.29
N GLU A 712 -22.64 17.99 6.46
CA GLU A 712 -22.01 18.21 7.75
C GLU A 712 -21.00 17.08 8.08
N THR A 713 -19.85 17.46 8.63
CA THR A 713 -18.78 16.55 9.02
C THR A 713 -18.10 17.07 10.28
N ILE A 714 -17.48 16.19 11.06
CA ILE A 714 -16.65 16.57 12.20
C ILE A 714 -15.20 16.65 11.72
N ASN A 715 -14.63 17.84 11.70
CA ASN A 715 -13.22 18.02 11.38
C ASN A 715 -12.36 17.63 12.58
N LEU A 716 -11.49 16.63 12.40
CA LEU A 716 -10.42 16.31 13.34
C LEU A 716 -9.12 16.97 12.88
N SER A 717 -8.53 17.80 13.73
CA SER A 717 -7.31 18.55 13.40
C SER A 717 -6.34 18.66 14.56
N GLY A 718 -5.07 18.92 14.26
CA GLY A 718 -4.02 19.03 15.29
C GLY A 718 -3.11 17.80 15.34
N ARG A 719 -2.31 17.70 16.40
CA ARG A 719 -1.42 16.55 16.62
C ARG A 719 -2.22 15.41 17.23
N VAL A 720 -1.85 14.17 16.95
CA VAL A 720 -2.53 12.96 17.47
C VAL A 720 -2.79 13.03 18.99
N ASN A 721 -1.83 13.54 19.77
CA ASN A 721 -1.94 13.63 21.24
C ASN A 721 -2.73 14.87 21.74
N ALA A 722 -3.20 15.72 20.82
CA ALA A 722 -3.90 16.97 21.10
C ALA A 722 -4.82 17.32 19.93
N LEU A 723 -5.75 16.42 19.62
CA LEU A 723 -6.73 16.60 18.55
C LEU A 723 -7.83 17.58 19.00
N ILE A 724 -8.23 18.44 18.06
CA ILE A 724 -9.31 19.41 18.21
C ILE A 724 -10.41 19.02 17.24
N GLU A 725 -11.62 18.99 17.77
CA GLU A 725 -12.86 18.73 17.02
C GLU A 725 -13.53 20.04 16.70
N SER A 726 -14.03 20.16 15.47
CA SER A 726 -14.81 21.31 15.05
C SER A 726 -15.83 20.89 14.01
N GLU A 727 -16.95 21.60 13.97
CA GLU A 727 -17.93 21.41 12.91
C GLU A 727 -17.33 21.79 11.54
N GLY A 728 -17.70 21.01 10.54
CA GLY A 728 -17.26 21.18 9.16
C GLY A 728 -18.39 20.89 8.18
N SER A 729 -18.16 21.27 6.93
CA SER A 729 -19.09 20.98 5.84
C SER A 729 -18.32 20.61 4.58
N THR A 730 -18.86 19.67 3.81
CA THR A 730 -18.31 19.24 2.53
C THR A 730 -19.25 19.59 1.37
N GLU A 731 -18.70 20.16 0.30
CA GLU A 731 -19.44 20.38 -0.95
C GLU A 731 -19.26 19.18 -1.89
N ALA A 732 -20.33 18.39 -2.06
CA ALA A 732 -20.31 17.19 -2.86
C ALA A 732 -20.70 17.45 -4.33
N LEU A 733 -19.88 16.94 -5.25
CA LEU A 733 -20.15 16.98 -6.69
C LEU A 733 -21.18 15.93 -7.08
N SER A 734 -22.13 16.31 -7.95
CA SER A 734 -23.10 15.42 -8.59
C SER A 734 -23.12 15.60 -10.11
N GLN A 735 -23.46 14.54 -10.83
CA GLN A 735 -23.72 14.55 -12.26
C GLN A 735 -24.97 15.36 -12.63
N THR A 736 -26.01 15.38 -11.77
CA THR A 736 -27.24 16.14 -12.03
C THR A 736 -27.03 17.64 -11.87
N THR A 737 -26.10 18.04 -10.99
CA THR A 737 -25.56 19.40 -10.92
C THR A 737 -24.55 19.61 -12.06
N GLY A 738 -25.04 19.69 -13.30
CA GLY A 738 -24.22 19.93 -14.49
C GLY A 738 -23.52 21.30 -14.46
N PHE A 739 -23.13 21.81 -15.64
CA PHE A 739 -22.67 23.19 -15.72
C PHE A 739 -23.85 24.12 -15.42
N VAL A 740 -23.72 24.92 -14.36
CA VAL A 740 -24.68 25.98 -14.04
C VAL A 740 -24.41 27.18 -14.93
N SER A 741 -23.13 27.48 -15.19
CA SER A 741 -22.77 28.54 -16.12
C SER A 741 -22.97 28.10 -17.59
N PRO A 742 -23.58 28.95 -18.44
CA PRO A 742 -23.65 28.72 -19.88
C PRO A 742 -22.27 28.59 -20.56
N TYR A 743 -21.20 29.11 -19.95
CA TYR A 743 -19.83 28.98 -20.46
C TYR A 743 -19.27 27.56 -20.37
N GLY A 744 -19.81 26.70 -19.50
CA GLY A 744 -19.25 25.35 -19.30
C GLY A 744 -19.25 24.47 -20.54
N LYS A 745 -20.25 24.64 -21.43
CA LYS A 745 -20.30 23.93 -22.72
C LYS A 745 -19.34 24.50 -23.78
N ARG A 746 -18.87 25.74 -23.59
CA ARG A 746 -17.92 26.44 -24.48
C ARG A 746 -16.46 26.18 -24.09
N ALA A 747 -16.21 25.73 -22.86
CA ALA A 747 -14.85 25.48 -22.35
C ALA A 747 -14.22 24.23 -22.97
N LEU A 748 -13.09 24.43 -23.66
CA LEU A 748 -12.34 23.36 -24.32
C LEU A 748 -10.95 23.22 -23.70
N GLN A 749 -10.47 21.99 -23.52
CA GLN A 749 -9.10 21.76 -23.07
C GLN A 749 -8.14 21.83 -24.26
N GLY A 750 -6.92 22.35 -24.03
CA GLY A 750 -5.87 22.28 -25.04
C GLY A 750 -5.41 20.84 -25.34
N PRO A 751 -4.72 20.62 -26.46
CA PRO A 751 -4.24 19.30 -26.89
C PRO A 751 -3.18 18.71 -25.97
N THR A 752 -3.21 17.38 -25.85
CA THR A 752 -2.23 16.65 -25.03
C THR A 752 -0.92 16.43 -25.79
N VAL A 753 0.05 17.30 -25.53
CA VAL A 753 1.35 17.32 -26.20
C VAL A 753 2.46 16.77 -25.29
N VAL A 754 2.31 15.48 -24.94
CA VAL A 754 3.32 14.71 -24.20
C VAL A 754 3.61 13.41 -24.95
N PRO A 755 4.87 12.93 -24.98
CA PRO A 755 6.06 13.38 -24.24
C PRO A 755 6.60 14.75 -24.71
N HIS A 756 7.14 15.53 -23.77
CA HIS A 756 7.49 16.94 -24.00
C HIS A 756 8.55 17.12 -25.10
N PHE A 757 9.65 16.35 -25.08
CA PHE A 757 10.74 16.48 -26.05
C PHE A 757 10.37 16.19 -27.51
N MET A 758 9.26 15.49 -27.77
CA MET A 758 8.81 15.19 -29.13
C MET A 758 8.23 16.44 -29.80
N PHE A 759 7.49 17.25 -29.03
CA PHE A 759 6.74 18.38 -29.57
C PHE A 759 7.43 19.73 -29.32
N PHE A 760 8.04 19.93 -28.14
CA PHE A 760 8.65 21.20 -27.78
C PHE A 760 10.10 21.29 -28.24
N ALA A 761 10.52 22.49 -28.64
CA ALA A 761 11.86 22.73 -29.18
C ALA A 761 12.42 24.09 -28.76
N LYS A 762 13.73 24.23 -28.92
CA LYS A 762 14.46 25.51 -28.88
C LYS A 762 15.05 25.77 -30.25
N GLU A 763 14.94 27.01 -30.73
CA GLU A 763 15.64 27.43 -31.94
C GLU A 763 17.13 27.59 -31.65
N LEU A 764 17.96 27.07 -32.54
CA LEU A 764 19.41 27.21 -32.49
C LEU A 764 19.85 28.47 -33.25
N PRO A 765 20.93 29.14 -32.85
CA PRO A 765 21.50 30.25 -33.61
C PRO A 765 22.03 29.77 -34.97
N PRO A 766 21.99 30.61 -36.02
CA PRO A 766 22.46 30.24 -37.35
C PRO A 766 23.95 29.86 -37.34
N THR A 767 24.31 28.87 -38.16
CA THR A 767 25.71 28.47 -38.36
C THR A 767 26.42 29.43 -39.32
N ALA A 768 27.75 29.32 -39.43
CA ALA A 768 28.57 30.18 -40.30
C ALA A 768 28.19 30.11 -41.80
N ILE A 769 27.57 29.01 -42.24
CA ILE A 769 27.11 28.80 -43.63
C ILE A 769 25.72 29.42 -43.87
N GLY A 770 25.04 29.88 -42.81
CA GLY A 770 23.67 30.38 -42.88
C GLY A 770 22.63 29.27 -43.02
N ARG A 771 21.41 29.62 -43.46
CA ARG A 771 20.28 28.70 -43.60
C ARG A 771 19.46 29.02 -44.85
N PRO A 772 18.85 28.02 -45.53
CA PRO A 772 17.89 28.28 -46.59
C PRO A 772 16.75 29.21 -46.13
N HIS A 773 16.25 30.05 -47.04
CA HIS A 773 15.12 30.93 -46.73
C HIS A 773 13.90 30.12 -46.31
N GLY A 774 13.17 30.58 -45.29
CA GLY A 774 11.98 29.91 -44.77
C GLY A 774 12.25 28.71 -43.85
N THR A 775 13.50 28.37 -43.54
CA THR A 775 13.85 27.30 -42.59
C THR A 775 14.55 27.84 -41.34
N THR A 776 14.52 27.05 -40.27
CA THR A 776 15.28 27.27 -39.03
C THR A 776 15.83 25.94 -38.55
N GLU A 777 16.65 25.97 -37.51
CA GLU A 777 17.24 24.78 -36.89
C GLU A 777 16.79 24.69 -35.45
N VAL A 778 16.39 23.49 -35.04
CA VAL A 778 15.72 23.26 -33.77
C VAL A 778 16.28 22.04 -33.08
N VAL A 779 16.34 22.10 -31.76
CA VAL A 779 16.62 20.96 -30.88
C VAL A 779 15.46 20.74 -29.93
N SER A 780 15.13 19.47 -29.64
CA SER A 780 14.11 19.13 -28.64
C SER A 780 14.35 19.86 -27.31
N ALA A 781 13.30 20.49 -26.78
CA ALA A 781 13.30 21.05 -25.45
C ALA A 781 13.11 19.93 -24.42
N ARG A 782 13.89 19.97 -23.34
CA ARG A 782 13.85 18.95 -22.27
C ARG A 782 13.22 19.51 -21.01
N SER A 783 12.50 18.66 -20.30
CA SER A 783 11.88 18.98 -19.01
C SER A 783 12.36 18.02 -17.93
N THR A 784 12.60 18.54 -16.73
CA THR A 784 12.92 17.71 -15.55
C THR A 784 11.77 16.80 -15.13
N GLN A 785 10.56 17.07 -15.62
CA GLN A 785 9.35 16.28 -15.37
C GLN A 785 9.18 15.09 -16.33
N GLU A 786 10.10 14.87 -17.27
CA GLU A 786 10.06 13.69 -18.14
C GLU A 786 10.25 12.40 -17.32
N LYS A 787 9.48 11.36 -17.66
CA LYS A 787 9.53 10.04 -17.01
C LYS A 787 10.28 9.04 -17.91
N VAL A 788 10.87 8.01 -17.31
CA VAL A 788 11.42 6.85 -18.05
C VAL A 788 10.28 6.18 -18.85
N PRO A 789 10.50 5.78 -20.12
CA PRO A 789 11.76 5.79 -20.88
C PRO A 789 12.12 7.13 -21.54
N TRP A 790 11.17 8.07 -21.66
CA TRP A 790 11.36 9.33 -22.41
C TRP A 790 12.53 10.19 -21.92
N LYS A 791 12.79 10.17 -20.61
CA LYS A 791 13.89 10.91 -19.96
C LYS A 791 15.28 10.44 -20.41
N SER A 792 15.45 9.17 -20.77
CA SER A 792 16.75 8.58 -21.14
C SER A 792 17.02 8.61 -22.64
N LEU A 793 16.06 9.03 -23.47
CA LEU A 793 16.22 9.09 -24.92
C LEU A 793 16.99 10.35 -25.35
N PRO A 794 17.80 10.31 -26.42
CA PRO A 794 18.54 11.47 -26.92
C PRO A 794 17.61 12.53 -27.54
N SER A 795 18.02 13.81 -27.46
CA SER A 795 17.27 14.92 -28.07
C SER A 795 17.32 14.86 -29.60
N HIS A 796 16.22 15.25 -30.25
CA HIS A 796 16.17 15.31 -31.71
C HIS A 796 16.51 16.72 -32.21
N SER A 797 17.59 16.84 -32.96
CA SER A 797 18.05 18.09 -33.58
C SER A 797 17.94 18.01 -35.10
N GLY A 798 17.70 19.14 -35.75
CA GLY A 798 17.73 19.23 -37.21
C GLY A 798 17.03 20.47 -37.76
N PRO A 799 17.11 20.69 -39.08
CA PRO A 799 16.39 21.77 -39.75
C PRO A 799 14.88 21.50 -39.79
N ILE A 800 14.08 22.57 -39.85
CA ILE A 800 12.63 22.53 -39.99
C ILE A 800 12.15 23.75 -40.79
N GLU A 801 11.05 23.63 -41.55
CA GLU A 801 10.38 24.78 -42.14
C GLU A 801 9.77 25.67 -41.04
N LYS A 802 9.99 26.98 -41.11
CA LYS A 802 9.53 27.94 -40.09
C LYS A 802 8.01 27.94 -39.90
N THR A 803 7.24 27.55 -40.92
CA THR A 803 5.77 27.48 -40.82
C THR A 803 5.30 26.52 -39.72
N PHE A 804 6.05 25.46 -39.42
CA PHE A 804 5.70 24.46 -38.40
C PHE A 804 6.15 24.82 -36.99
N VAL A 805 6.93 25.89 -36.85
CA VAL A 805 7.37 26.42 -35.56
C VAL A 805 6.27 27.30 -34.99
N LYS A 806 5.58 26.81 -33.95
CA LYS A 806 4.43 27.47 -33.32
C LYS A 806 4.76 27.92 -31.91
N LYS A 807 4.21 29.07 -31.51
CA LYS A 807 4.21 29.54 -30.12
C LYS A 807 3.12 28.81 -29.34
N VAL A 808 3.43 28.32 -28.15
CA VAL A 808 2.52 27.52 -27.33
C VAL A 808 2.52 28.01 -25.87
N HIS A 809 1.36 28.45 -25.40
CA HIS A 809 1.14 28.68 -23.97
C HIS A 809 0.84 27.38 -23.23
N SER A 810 1.26 27.34 -21.97
CA SER A 810 0.99 26.26 -21.04
C SER A 810 0.59 26.83 -19.69
N GLY A 811 0.25 25.97 -18.74
CA GLY A 811 -0.09 26.42 -17.39
C GLY A 811 0.97 27.35 -16.77
N SER A 812 2.26 27.10 -17.01
CA SER A 812 3.35 27.91 -16.46
C SER A 812 3.52 29.28 -17.11
N THR A 813 2.93 29.52 -18.29
CA THR A 813 3.02 30.80 -19.00
C THR A 813 1.79 31.67 -18.79
N ILE A 814 0.88 31.30 -17.87
CA ILE A 814 -0.29 32.09 -17.50
C ILE A 814 -0.18 32.52 -16.03
N VAL A 815 -0.32 33.83 -15.82
CA VAL A 815 -0.48 34.49 -14.52
C VAL A 815 -1.79 35.29 -14.53
N ALA A 816 -2.22 35.82 -13.38
CA ALA A 816 -3.46 36.59 -13.31
C ALA A 816 -3.41 37.80 -14.26
N PHE A 817 -4.41 37.94 -15.14
CA PHE A 817 -4.58 39.03 -16.11
C PHE A 817 -3.50 39.14 -17.21
N ARG A 818 -2.47 38.28 -17.22
CA ARG A 818 -1.33 38.37 -18.15
C ARG A 818 -0.83 37.00 -18.62
N ALA A 819 -0.51 36.91 -19.90
CA ALA A 819 0.27 35.81 -20.46
C ALA A 819 1.76 36.18 -20.49
N LEU A 820 2.62 35.24 -20.09
CA LEU A 820 4.08 35.32 -20.21
C LEU A 820 4.52 34.79 -21.58
N ASP A 821 5.82 34.87 -21.86
CA ASP A 821 6.39 34.37 -23.11
C ASP A 821 6.06 32.89 -23.34
N PRO A 822 5.49 32.54 -24.51
CA PRO A 822 5.16 31.17 -24.85
C PRO A 822 6.41 30.35 -25.20
N SER A 823 6.33 29.05 -24.98
CA SER A 823 7.34 28.11 -25.47
C SER A 823 7.19 27.89 -26.97
N ILE A 824 8.25 27.39 -27.61
CA ILE A 824 8.22 27.00 -29.02
C ILE A 824 7.95 25.49 -29.13
N ALA A 825 7.07 25.11 -30.04
CA ALA A 825 6.79 23.72 -30.40
C ALA A 825 6.72 23.54 -31.91
N ILE A 826 6.87 22.29 -32.35
CA ILE A 826 6.80 21.90 -33.75
C ILE A 826 5.53 21.08 -33.93
N PHE A 827 4.61 21.58 -34.76
CA PHE A 827 3.37 20.89 -35.09
C PHE A 827 3.15 20.87 -36.60
N PRO A 828 2.52 19.81 -37.14
CA PRO A 828 2.19 19.69 -38.55
C PRO A 828 0.96 20.55 -38.88
N VAL A 829 1.07 21.87 -38.70
CA VAL A 829 -0.01 22.84 -38.87
C VAL A 829 0.39 23.88 -39.90
N ASP A 830 -0.35 23.94 -41.00
CA ASP A 830 -0.19 24.93 -42.05
C ASP A 830 -1.42 25.84 -42.10
N GLY A 831 -1.22 27.14 -41.89
CA GLY A 831 -2.30 28.08 -41.61
C GLY A 831 -3.19 27.60 -40.45
N ASN A 832 -4.47 27.34 -40.75
CA ASN A 832 -5.48 26.88 -39.80
C ASN A 832 -5.80 25.38 -39.92
N THR A 833 -4.95 24.61 -40.60
CA THR A 833 -5.22 23.20 -40.89
C THR A 833 -4.14 22.31 -40.27
N LEU A 834 -4.59 21.30 -39.51
CA LEU A 834 -3.73 20.21 -39.08
C LEU A 834 -3.52 19.25 -40.26
N LEU A 835 -2.28 19.06 -40.69
CA LEU A 835 -1.93 18.24 -41.85
C LEU A 835 -2.08 16.74 -41.54
N THR A 836 -2.54 15.98 -42.53
CA THR A 836 -2.46 14.51 -42.52
C THR A 836 -1.04 14.04 -42.83
N GLU A 837 -0.73 12.77 -42.52
CA GLU A 837 0.57 12.18 -42.85
C GLU A 837 0.87 12.16 -44.37
N SER A 838 -0.16 12.04 -45.20
CA SER A 838 -0.02 12.18 -46.65
C SER A 838 0.30 13.60 -47.08
N GLN A 839 -0.31 14.62 -46.46
CA GLN A 839 -0.06 16.03 -46.75
C GLN A 839 1.33 16.47 -46.28
N MET A 840 1.86 15.87 -45.21
CA MET A 840 3.23 16.14 -44.76
C MET A 840 4.29 15.76 -45.81
N ALA A 841 3.98 14.90 -46.79
CA ALA A 841 4.93 14.52 -47.85
C ALA A 841 5.37 15.72 -48.72
N SER A 842 4.57 16.80 -48.78
CA SER A 842 4.94 18.05 -49.46
C SER A 842 5.95 18.90 -48.68
N TYR A 843 6.30 18.50 -47.46
CA TYR A 843 7.20 19.22 -46.55
C TYR A 843 8.33 18.29 -46.09
N PRO A 844 9.44 18.19 -46.85
CA PRO A 844 10.46 17.18 -46.62
C PRO A 844 11.09 17.19 -45.22
N LEU A 845 11.33 18.38 -44.62
CA LEU A 845 12.01 18.46 -43.33
C LEU A 845 11.05 18.08 -42.19
N LEU A 846 9.80 18.56 -42.23
CA LEU A 846 8.75 18.11 -41.33
C LEU A 846 8.55 16.60 -41.42
N ARG A 847 8.43 16.06 -42.63
CA ARG A 847 8.18 14.63 -42.85
C ARG A 847 9.31 13.78 -42.27
N GLN A 848 10.56 14.13 -42.56
CA GLN A 848 11.73 13.43 -42.03
C GLN A 848 11.74 13.44 -40.50
N ARG A 849 11.48 14.59 -39.87
CA ARG A 849 11.42 14.71 -38.42
C ARG A 849 10.27 13.89 -37.83
N TRP A 850 9.10 13.94 -38.45
CA TRP A 850 7.90 13.24 -37.96
C TRP A 850 8.08 11.73 -37.99
N ASP A 851 8.63 11.18 -39.08
CA ASP A 851 8.90 9.73 -39.21
C ASP A 851 9.88 9.25 -38.14
N ALA A 852 10.95 10.02 -37.86
CA ALA A 852 11.90 9.70 -36.81
C ALA A 852 11.24 9.69 -35.41
N LEU A 853 10.42 10.69 -35.10
CA LEU A 853 9.72 10.77 -33.81
C LEU A 853 8.62 9.70 -33.68
N ALA A 854 7.95 9.35 -34.77
CA ALA A 854 6.94 8.29 -34.79
C ALA A 854 7.56 6.92 -34.46
N GLN A 855 8.72 6.61 -35.03
CA GLN A 855 9.48 5.40 -34.68
C GLN A 855 9.87 5.37 -33.19
N VAL A 856 10.35 6.49 -32.66
CA VAL A 856 10.67 6.61 -31.23
C VAL A 856 9.42 6.43 -30.35
N TRP A 857 8.29 6.99 -30.76
CA TRP A 857 7.00 6.81 -30.08
C TRP A 857 6.59 5.34 -30.08
N ASP A 858 6.57 4.68 -31.23
CA ASP A 858 6.13 3.28 -31.35
C ASP A 858 7.01 2.32 -30.55
N ALA A 859 8.32 2.56 -30.48
CA ALA A 859 9.24 1.78 -29.66
C ALA A 859 9.05 1.97 -28.14
N ASN A 860 8.41 3.05 -27.69
CA ASN A 860 8.39 3.45 -26.27
C ASN A 860 6.99 3.74 -25.70
N LYS A 861 5.91 3.65 -26.49
CA LYS A 861 4.53 4.01 -26.08
C LYS A 861 3.89 3.07 -25.05
N GLY A 862 4.59 2.02 -24.62
CA GLY A 862 4.13 1.05 -23.64
C GLY A 862 2.82 0.38 -24.09
N LYS A 863 1.79 0.39 -23.23
CA LYS A 863 0.47 -0.21 -23.51
C LYS A 863 -0.43 0.63 -24.44
N SER A 864 0.01 1.81 -24.88
CA SER A 864 -0.82 2.67 -25.74
C SER A 864 -0.94 2.11 -27.16
N LYS A 865 -2.17 2.04 -27.67
CA LYS A 865 -2.44 1.64 -29.07
C LYS A 865 -2.38 2.80 -30.07
N LEU A 866 -2.34 4.05 -29.60
CA LEU A 866 -2.37 5.24 -30.46
C LEU A 866 -1.06 5.44 -31.22
N SER A 867 -1.14 5.88 -32.48
CA SER A 867 -0.01 6.45 -33.23
C SER A 867 0.39 7.83 -32.68
N LEU A 868 1.53 8.38 -33.13
CA LEU A 868 1.96 9.73 -32.73
C LEU A 868 0.95 10.80 -33.17
N MET A 869 0.37 10.67 -34.35
CA MET A 869 -0.65 11.59 -34.86
C MET A 869 -1.98 11.47 -34.10
N GLU A 870 -2.43 10.25 -33.84
CA GLU A 870 -3.63 10.01 -33.01
C GLU A 870 -3.43 10.50 -31.57
N ARG A 871 -2.19 10.41 -31.06
CA ARG A 871 -1.81 10.97 -29.76
C ARG A 871 -1.90 12.49 -29.75
N LEU A 872 -1.34 13.15 -30.77
CA LEU A 872 -1.37 14.61 -30.91
C LEU A 872 -2.82 15.15 -30.96
N ASN A 873 -3.68 14.49 -31.75
CA ASN A 873 -5.07 14.91 -31.94
C ASN A 873 -6.08 14.04 -31.16
N TYR A 874 -5.68 13.51 -30.00
CA TYR A 874 -6.54 12.68 -29.17
C TYR A 874 -7.85 13.42 -28.82
N GLN A 875 -9.00 12.75 -29.01
CA GLN A 875 -10.35 13.34 -28.88
C GLN A 875 -10.59 14.63 -29.70
N GLN A 876 -9.85 14.78 -30.80
CA GLN A 876 -9.86 15.94 -31.69
C GLN A 876 -9.52 17.26 -30.97
N THR A 877 -8.83 17.20 -29.83
CA THR A 877 -8.52 18.38 -28.99
C THR A 877 -7.64 19.39 -29.70
N PHE A 878 -6.74 18.92 -30.59
CA PHE A 878 -5.90 19.81 -31.39
C PHE A 878 -6.73 20.50 -32.48
N GLN A 879 -7.51 19.71 -33.23
CA GLN A 879 -8.33 20.22 -34.33
C GLN A 879 -9.40 21.20 -33.84
N LYS A 880 -10.01 20.98 -32.67
CA LYS A 880 -10.98 21.90 -32.06
C LYS A 880 -10.41 23.28 -31.74
N GLN A 881 -9.09 23.42 -31.68
CA GLN A 881 -8.41 24.70 -31.46
C GLN A 881 -8.26 25.52 -32.76
N LEU A 882 -8.51 24.92 -33.92
CA LEU A 882 -8.29 25.53 -35.23
C LEU A 882 -9.64 25.78 -35.95
N PRO A 883 -9.82 26.94 -36.62
CA PRO A 883 -8.95 28.12 -36.58
C PRO A 883 -8.90 28.74 -35.19
N VAL A 884 -7.78 29.36 -34.85
CA VAL A 884 -7.61 29.98 -33.53
C VAL A 884 -8.50 31.23 -33.43
N PRO A 885 -9.41 31.32 -32.44
CA PRO A 885 -10.23 32.52 -32.25
C PRO A 885 -9.38 33.71 -31.84
N THR A 886 -9.74 34.91 -32.32
CA THR A 886 -9.05 36.15 -31.99
C THR A 886 -9.15 36.46 -30.50
N HIS A 887 -10.35 36.52 -29.92
CA HIS A 887 -10.54 36.75 -28.49
C HIS A 887 -10.83 35.42 -27.80
N ARG A 888 -9.92 34.99 -26.93
CA ARG A 888 -10.16 33.82 -26.07
C ARG A 888 -9.64 34.03 -24.66
N VAL A 889 -10.41 33.52 -23.72
CA VAL A 889 -10.03 33.43 -22.31
C VAL A 889 -9.33 32.10 -22.10
N VAL A 890 -8.18 32.10 -21.44
CA VAL A 890 -7.48 30.89 -21.01
C VAL A 890 -7.38 30.82 -19.50
N TYR A 891 -7.45 29.61 -18.93
CA TYR A 891 -7.25 29.39 -17.51
C TYR A 891 -6.53 28.08 -17.22
N THR A 892 -5.82 28.04 -16.10
CA THR A 892 -5.00 26.89 -15.71
C THR A 892 -5.83 25.68 -15.28
N THR A 893 -5.42 24.48 -15.71
CA THR A 893 -6.10 23.24 -15.31
C THR A 893 -5.86 22.86 -13.86
N SER A 894 -4.80 23.36 -13.23
CA SER A 894 -4.28 22.89 -11.95
C SER A 894 -3.61 24.02 -11.18
N GLY A 895 -3.71 24.01 -9.85
CA GLY A 895 -3.08 24.98 -8.97
C GLY A 895 -3.85 25.15 -7.66
N THR A 896 -3.25 25.86 -6.70
CA THR A 896 -3.92 26.23 -5.44
C THR A 896 -4.94 27.36 -5.62
N ARG A 897 -4.70 28.24 -6.60
CA ARG A 897 -5.62 29.27 -7.05
C ARG A 897 -5.71 29.21 -8.56
N LEU A 898 -6.91 29.42 -9.08
CA LEU A 898 -7.13 29.54 -10.52
C LEU A 898 -6.46 30.83 -11.00
N VAL A 899 -5.83 30.79 -12.17
CA VAL A 899 -5.37 31.99 -12.85
C VAL A 899 -5.85 31.97 -14.29
N ALA A 900 -6.26 33.13 -14.77
CA ALA A 900 -6.80 33.32 -16.12
C ALA A 900 -6.24 34.57 -16.79
N ALA A 901 -6.18 34.56 -18.13
CA ALA A 901 -5.77 35.69 -18.95
C ALA A 901 -6.52 35.70 -20.29
N VAL A 902 -6.53 36.86 -20.96
CA VAL A 902 -6.98 37.00 -22.35
C VAL A 902 -5.80 36.72 -23.28
N LEU A 903 -6.02 35.95 -24.34
CA LEU A 903 -5.10 35.80 -25.46
C LEU A 903 -5.76 36.36 -26.72
N ASP A 904 -5.14 37.39 -27.31
CA ASP A 904 -5.61 38.05 -28.52
C ASP A 904 -4.84 37.65 -29.80
N ASP A 905 -3.70 36.94 -29.66
CA ASP A 905 -2.85 36.55 -30.80
C ASP A 905 -3.32 35.21 -31.42
N PRO A 906 -3.89 35.22 -32.65
CA PRO A 906 -4.36 34.01 -33.32
C PRO A 906 -3.22 33.10 -33.80
N ALA A 907 -1.96 33.54 -33.75
CA ALA A 907 -0.81 32.70 -34.08
C ALA A 907 -0.36 31.81 -32.91
N THR A 908 -0.86 32.04 -31.69
CA THR A 908 -0.49 31.26 -30.50
C THR A 908 -1.41 30.04 -30.34
N LEU A 909 -0.82 28.93 -29.93
CA LEU A 909 -1.53 27.73 -29.52
C LEU A 909 -1.42 27.54 -28.00
N ILE A 910 -2.16 26.57 -27.47
CA ILE A 910 -2.09 26.16 -26.07
C ILE A 910 -1.90 24.65 -25.95
N ASN A 911 -1.51 24.18 -24.77
CA ASN A 911 -1.50 22.76 -24.43
C ASN A 911 -2.57 22.37 -23.41
N ASN A 912 -2.65 21.07 -23.11
CA ASN A 912 -3.59 20.47 -22.16
C ASN A 912 -3.46 20.92 -20.70
N ARG A 913 -2.53 21.81 -20.35
CA ARG A 913 -2.47 22.45 -19.02
C ARG A 913 -3.30 23.73 -18.94
N LEU A 914 -3.97 24.08 -20.03
CA LEU A 914 -4.90 25.19 -20.14
C LEU A 914 -6.25 24.70 -20.69
N TYR A 915 -7.31 25.33 -20.21
CA TYR A 915 -8.59 25.38 -20.91
C TYR A 915 -8.75 26.75 -21.55
N TRP A 916 -9.61 26.82 -22.56
CA TRP A 916 -9.92 28.05 -23.26
C TRP A 916 -11.39 28.17 -23.65
N ILE A 917 -11.85 29.40 -23.83
CA ILE A 917 -13.19 29.78 -24.28
C ILE A 917 -13.04 30.87 -25.33
N ALA A 918 -13.60 30.67 -26.53
CA ALA A 918 -13.78 31.76 -27.50
C ALA A 918 -14.85 32.73 -27.00
N THR A 919 -14.60 34.03 -27.09
CA THR A 919 -15.54 35.09 -26.74
C THR A 919 -15.85 35.94 -27.96
N ASP A 920 -17.04 36.53 -27.99
CA ASP A 920 -17.53 37.32 -29.13
C ASP A 920 -16.90 38.72 -29.15
N SER A 921 -16.41 39.19 -27.99
CA SER A 921 -15.72 40.48 -27.85
C SER A 921 -14.60 40.42 -26.81
N ARG A 922 -13.72 41.42 -26.85
CA ARG A 922 -12.71 41.66 -25.81
C ARG A 922 -13.34 42.03 -24.46
N ALA A 923 -14.50 42.68 -24.46
CA ALA A 923 -15.23 43.02 -23.23
C ALA A 923 -15.76 41.78 -22.49
N GLU A 924 -16.34 40.82 -23.24
CA GLU A 924 -16.74 39.52 -22.69
C GLU A 924 -15.52 38.76 -22.11
N ALA A 925 -14.38 38.81 -22.81
CA ALA A 925 -13.14 38.20 -22.33
C ALA A 925 -12.66 38.83 -21.01
N GLY A 926 -12.69 40.16 -20.92
CA GLY A 926 -12.33 40.91 -19.73
C GLY A 926 -13.23 40.58 -18.55
N TYR A 927 -14.56 40.59 -18.75
CA TYR A 927 -15.56 40.19 -17.77
C TYR A 927 -15.25 38.81 -17.15
N LEU A 928 -15.02 37.80 -17.99
CA LEU A 928 -14.68 36.44 -17.54
C LEU A 928 -13.36 36.39 -16.77
N VAL A 929 -12.30 37.01 -17.30
CA VAL A 929 -10.98 36.99 -16.66
C VAL A 929 -10.99 37.68 -15.30
N THR A 930 -11.76 38.76 -15.14
CA THR A 930 -11.95 39.43 -13.85
C THR A 930 -12.58 38.50 -12.82
N ILE A 931 -13.65 37.78 -13.20
CA ILE A 931 -14.32 36.83 -12.29
C ILE A 931 -13.37 35.68 -11.91
N LEU A 932 -12.73 35.05 -12.90
CA LEU A 932 -11.89 33.85 -12.68
C LEU A 932 -10.65 34.13 -11.82
N ASN A 933 -10.18 35.38 -11.74
CA ASN A 933 -9.05 35.79 -10.90
C ASN A 933 -9.47 36.43 -9.55
N SER A 934 -10.77 36.49 -9.24
CA SER A 934 -11.26 37.06 -7.98
C SER A 934 -11.15 36.09 -6.79
N GLU A 935 -11.03 36.63 -5.58
CA GLU A 935 -10.93 35.85 -4.36
C GLU A 935 -12.22 35.09 -3.97
N PRO A 936 -13.42 35.70 -4.08
CA PRO A 936 -14.68 35.00 -3.83
C PRO A 936 -14.83 33.78 -4.75
N PHE A 937 -14.49 33.94 -6.03
CA PHE A 937 -14.52 32.85 -6.99
C PHE A 937 -13.51 31.76 -6.65
N ALA A 938 -12.25 32.13 -6.38
CA ALA A 938 -11.19 31.19 -6.01
C ALA A 938 -11.56 30.37 -4.77
N THR A 939 -12.19 30.99 -3.78
CA THR A 939 -12.66 30.32 -2.56
C THR A 939 -13.73 29.28 -2.86
N LYS A 940 -14.78 29.64 -3.62
CA LYS A 940 -15.88 28.72 -3.95
C LYS A 940 -15.40 27.56 -4.83
N VAL A 941 -14.64 27.84 -5.90
CA VAL A 941 -14.15 26.78 -6.78
C VAL A 941 -13.13 25.87 -6.07
N GLY A 942 -12.36 26.41 -5.12
CA GLY A 942 -11.43 25.66 -4.28
C GLY A 942 -12.11 24.60 -3.42
N ARG A 943 -13.32 24.86 -2.92
CA ARG A 943 -14.12 23.86 -2.17
C ARG A 943 -14.52 22.68 -3.04
N LEU A 944 -14.69 22.91 -4.34
CA LEU A 944 -14.99 21.87 -5.33
C LEU A 944 -13.75 21.10 -5.80
N GLN A 945 -12.52 21.54 -5.51
CA GLN A 945 -11.30 20.86 -5.96
C GLN A 945 -11.03 19.57 -5.18
N GLY A 946 -10.47 18.58 -5.87
CA GLY A 946 -9.96 17.38 -5.20
C GLY A 946 -8.73 17.72 -4.38
N LEU A 947 -8.54 17.06 -3.24
CA LEU A 947 -7.35 17.25 -2.40
C LEU A 947 -6.40 16.05 -2.54
N GLY A 948 -5.11 16.33 -2.74
CA GLY A 948 -4.02 15.39 -2.54
C GLY A 948 -3.20 15.76 -1.31
N LEU A 949 -2.24 14.91 -0.92
CA LEU A 949 -1.38 15.17 0.25
C LEU A 949 -0.63 16.50 0.20
N TYR A 950 -0.29 16.96 -1.00
CA TYR A 950 0.48 18.18 -1.22
C TYR A 950 -0.41 19.40 -1.53
N GLY A 951 -1.72 19.28 -1.30
CA GLY A 951 -2.70 20.34 -1.51
C GLY A 951 -3.74 20.06 -2.60
N PRO A 952 -4.47 21.10 -3.04
CA PRO A 952 -5.48 20.99 -4.08
C PRO A 952 -4.94 20.43 -5.40
N ARG A 953 -5.76 19.62 -6.08
CA ARG A 953 -5.48 19.01 -7.37
C ARG A 953 -5.98 19.91 -8.52
N ASP A 954 -6.54 19.30 -9.56
CA ASP A 954 -6.89 19.99 -10.79
C ASP A 954 -8.28 20.61 -10.72
N PHE A 955 -8.43 21.82 -11.29
CA PHE A 955 -9.70 22.51 -11.48
C PHE A 955 -10.51 21.93 -12.63
N HIS A 956 -9.87 21.60 -13.76
CA HIS A 956 -10.57 21.23 -15.01
C HIS A 956 -11.80 22.09 -15.28
N THR A 957 -12.98 21.50 -15.39
CA THR A 957 -14.25 22.20 -15.68
C THR A 957 -15.02 22.63 -14.44
N LEU A 958 -14.46 22.48 -13.23
CA LEU A 958 -15.08 22.92 -11.97
C LEU A 958 -15.48 24.41 -11.94
N PRO A 959 -14.73 25.36 -12.55
CA PRO A 959 -15.13 26.77 -12.58
C PRO A 959 -16.56 27.00 -13.08
N TRP A 960 -17.03 26.16 -14.01
CA TRP A 960 -18.33 26.33 -14.68
C TRP A 960 -19.50 25.67 -13.95
N ARG A 961 -19.24 25.09 -12.78
CA ARG A 961 -20.29 24.66 -11.83
C ARG A 961 -20.80 25.81 -10.99
N LEU A 962 -20.09 26.94 -10.96
CA LEU A 962 -20.55 28.18 -10.35
C LEU A 962 -21.39 28.95 -11.36
N ASN A 963 -22.39 29.70 -10.88
CA ASN A 963 -23.34 30.41 -11.72
C ASN A 963 -22.75 31.72 -12.27
N ILE A 964 -21.86 31.63 -13.27
CA ILE A 964 -21.36 32.78 -14.00
C ILE A 964 -22.34 33.08 -15.16
N PRO A 965 -23.11 34.20 -15.11
CA PRO A 965 -24.05 34.54 -16.18
C PRO A 965 -23.31 34.92 -17.47
N MET A 966 -24.03 34.82 -18.60
CA MET A 966 -23.52 35.28 -19.89
C MET A 966 -23.31 36.79 -19.87
N PHE A 967 -22.22 37.24 -20.47
CA PHE A 967 -21.94 38.67 -20.60
C PHE A 967 -23.08 39.39 -21.32
N ASP A 968 -23.46 40.54 -20.78
CA ASP A 968 -24.48 41.43 -21.32
C ASP A 968 -23.90 42.85 -21.28
N ASP A 969 -23.70 43.45 -22.46
CA ASP A 969 -23.16 44.81 -22.60
C ASP A 969 -24.16 45.89 -22.12
N GLY A 970 -25.44 45.53 -21.99
CA GLY A 970 -26.45 46.39 -21.37
C GLY A 970 -26.34 46.46 -19.83
N ASP A 971 -25.65 45.50 -19.21
CA ASP A 971 -25.51 45.42 -17.76
C ASP A 971 -24.32 46.25 -17.26
N ASN A 972 -24.60 47.20 -16.35
CA ASN A 972 -23.59 48.08 -15.77
C ASN A 972 -22.53 47.32 -14.94
N ALA A 973 -22.92 46.27 -14.22
CA ALA A 973 -22.02 45.46 -13.42
C ALA A 973 -21.06 44.66 -14.31
N HIS A 974 -21.57 44.10 -15.41
CA HIS A 974 -20.74 43.39 -16.39
C HIS A 974 -19.71 44.32 -17.06
N ARG A 975 -20.13 45.52 -17.48
CA ARG A 975 -19.22 46.52 -18.04
C ARG A 975 -18.19 47.01 -17.02
N ALA A 976 -18.57 47.16 -15.75
CA ALA A 976 -17.65 47.52 -14.68
C ALA A 976 -16.57 46.44 -14.47
N LEU A 977 -16.94 45.16 -14.47
CA LEU A 977 -15.98 44.05 -14.39
C LEU A 977 -15.05 44.00 -15.61
N SER A 978 -15.55 44.29 -16.80
CA SER A 978 -14.73 44.41 -18.01
C SER A 978 -13.78 45.62 -17.94
N ALA A 979 -14.18 46.74 -17.35
CA ALA A 979 -13.30 47.90 -17.19
C ALA A 979 -12.18 47.62 -16.17
N LEU A 980 -12.51 46.96 -15.06
CA LEU A 980 -11.54 46.52 -14.05
C LEU A 980 -10.50 45.55 -14.62
N HIS A 981 -10.85 44.76 -15.64
CA HIS A 981 -9.90 43.92 -16.37
C HIS A 981 -8.77 44.75 -17.00
N GLU A 982 -9.12 45.83 -17.71
CA GLU A 982 -8.13 46.67 -18.40
C GLU A 982 -7.18 47.32 -17.38
N GLU A 983 -7.70 47.83 -16.26
CA GLU A 983 -6.88 48.35 -15.15
C GLU A 983 -5.93 47.27 -14.60
N ALA A 984 -6.44 46.05 -14.37
CA ALA A 984 -5.67 44.96 -13.79
C ALA A 984 -4.60 44.42 -14.74
N GLN A 985 -4.91 44.40 -16.04
CA GLN A 985 -3.97 44.01 -17.08
C GLN A 985 -2.78 44.97 -17.16
N VAL A 986 -3.00 46.28 -17.05
CA VAL A 986 -1.91 47.28 -17.00
C VAL A 986 -0.99 47.00 -15.82
N VAL A 987 -1.55 46.87 -14.61
CA VAL A 987 -0.77 46.56 -13.39
C VAL A 987 0.00 45.25 -13.54
N ALA A 988 -0.62 44.21 -14.09
CA ALA A 988 0.04 42.92 -14.27
C ALA A 988 1.17 42.97 -15.32
N CYS A 989 1.03 43.78 -16.36
CA CYS A 989 2.01 43.98 -17.43
C CYS A 989 3.22 44.83 -17.01
N ASP A 990 3.02 45.80 -16.11
CA ASP A 990 4.08 46.69 -15.61
C ASP A 990 5.11 45.97 -14.71
N ILE A 991 4.78 44.77 -14.21
CA ILE A 991 5.67 44.01 -13.34
C ILE A 991 6.75 43.33 -14.18
N ASN A 992 8.01 43.56 -13.83
CA ASN A 992 9.12 42.79 -14.38
C ASN A 992 9.12 41.37 -13.79
N LEU A 993 8.95 40.37 -14.66
CA LEU A 993 8.88 38.95 -14.33
C LEU A 993 10.03 38.15 -14.96
N ASP A 994 11.07 38.82 -15.45
CA ASP A 994 12.18 38.17 -16.15
C ASP A 994 12.89 37.16 -15.24
N GLY A 995 13.01 35.93 -15.73
CA GLY A 995 13.64 34.82 -14.99
C GLY A 995 12.86 34.32 -13.78
N ALA A 996 11.66 34.85 -13.49
CA ALA A 996 10.85 34.37 -12.39
C ALA A 996 10.14 33.05 -12.74
N GLU A 997 10.27 32.04 -11.87
CA GLU A 997 9.45 30.83 -11.99
C GLU A 997 7.96 31.14 -11.86
N SER A 998 7.12 30.34 -12.53
CA SER A 998 5.67 30.59 -12.61
C SER A 998 4.97 30.81 -11.26
N THR A 999 5.33 30.05 -10.21
CA THR A 999 4.76 30.22 -8.86
C THR A 999 5.12 31.58 -8.25
N ARG A 1000 6.37 32.01 -8.40
CA ARG A 1000 6.84 33.32 -7.92
C ARG A 1000 6.21 34.44 -8.73
N ALA A 1001 6.13 34.30 -10.05
CA ALA A 1001 5.51 35.29 -10.93
C ALA A 1001 4.03 35.52 -10.56
N ARG A 1002 3.26 34.45 -10.34
CA ARG A 1002 1.86 34.55 -9.89
C ARG A 1002 1.73 35.27 -8.55
N LYS A 1003 2.65 35.01 -7.61
CA LYS A 1003 2.65 35.69 -6.31
C LYS A 1003 2.91 37.19 -6.48
N LEU A 1004 3.94 37.57 -7.24
CA LEU A 1004 4.29 38.98 -7.46
C LEU A 1004 3.13 39.78 -8.09
N VAL A 1005 2.47 39.22 -9.10
CA VAL A 1005 1.31 39.87 -9.73
C VAL A 1005 0.17 40.07 -8.74
N ARG A 1006 -0.15 39.03 -7.95
CA ARG A 1006 -1.21 39.13 -6.95
C ARG A 1006 -0.88 40.14 -5.85
N ASP A 1007 0.35 40.15 -5.36
CA ASP A 1007 0.78 41.07 -4.31
C ASP A 1007 0.72 42.54 -4.82
N ALA A 1008 1.04 42.77 -6.10
CA ALA A 1008 0.90 44.08 -6.73
C ALA A 1008 -0.57 44.53 -6.91
N LEU A 1009 -1.46 43.63 -7.36
CA LEU A 1009 -2.90 43.89 -7.48
C LEU A 1009 -3.55 44.17 -6.12
N ALA A 1010 -3.10 43.49 -5.06
CA ALA A 1010 -3.54 43.75 -3.70
C ALA A 1010 -3.02 45.11 -3.20
N SER A 1011 -1.75 45.41 -3.43
CA SER A 1011 -1.11 46.67 -2.98
C SER A 1011 -1.67 47.91 -3.67
N SER A 1012 -2.17 47.79 -4.91
CA SER A 1012 -2.84 48.88 -5.62
C SER A 1012 -4.30 49.09 -5.18
N GLY A 1013 -4.85 48.23 -4.31
CA GLY A 1013 -6.26 48.23 -3.92
C GLY A 1013 -7.20 47.71 -5.00
N LEU A 1014 -6.69 47.30 -6.16
CA LEU A 1014 -7.50 46.86 -7.29
C LEU A 1014 -8.14 45.50 -7.05
N GLN A 1015 -7.44 44.58 -6.37
CA GLN A 1015 -8.00 43.27 -6.01
C GLN A 1015 -9.28 43.42 -5.16
N ALA A 1016 -9.27 44.31 -4.16
CA ALA A 1016 -10.44 44.55 -3.32
C ALA A 1016 -11.63 45.12 -4.10
N ARG A 1017 -11.37 46.01 -5.07
CA ARG A 1017 -12.40 46.53 -6.01
C ARG A 1017 -12.97 45.42 -6.89
N ILE A 1018 -12.11 44.54 -7.42
CA ILE A 1018 -12.52 43.37 -8.20
C ILE A 1018 -13.41 42.45 -7.37
N ASP A 1019 -12.97 42.09 -6.17
CA ASP A 1019 -13.71 41.15 -5.32
C ASP A 1019 -15.09 41.71 -4.95
N ALA A 1020 -15.19 43.00 -4.62
CA ALA A 1020 -16.47 43.67 -4.35
C ALA A 1020 -17.39 43.68 -5.59
N ALA A 1021 -16.87 44.05 -6.76
CA ALA A 1021 -17.65 44.08 -8.00
C ALA A 1021 -18.12 42.68 -8.43
N VAL A 1022 -17.32 41.64 -8.19
CA VAL A 1022 -17.71 40.25 -8.50
C VAL A 1022 -18.83 39.78 -7.59
N VAL A 1023 -18.80 40.11 -6.29
CA VAL A 1023 -19.89 39.78 -5.36
C VAL A 1023 -21.17 40.53 -5.73
N GLU A 1024 -21.07 41.78 -6.15
CA GLU A 1024 -22.23 42.57 -6.61
C GLU A 1024 -22.85 41.95 -7.88
N ALA A 1025 -22.03 41.62 -8.88
CA ALA A 1025 -22.50 41.02 -10.14
C ALA A 1025 -23.00 39.58 -9.97
N ILE A 1026 -22.40 38.83 -9.04
CA ILE A 1026 -22.72 37.41 -8.81
C ILE A 1026 -22.87 37.17 -7.29
N PRO A 1027 -24.03 37.53 -6.69
CA PRO A 1027 -24.25 37.43 -5.24
C PRO A 1027 -24.05 36.02 -4.67
N SER A 1028 -24.23 34.97 -5.48
CA SER A 1028 -23.99 33.58 -5.05
C SER A 1028 -22.52 33.26 -4.69
N LEU A 1029 -21.57 34.14 -5.06
CA LEU A 1029 -20.16 33.99 -4.73
C LEU A 1029 -19.77 34.58 -3.37
N SER A 1030 -20.68 35.30 -2.69
CA SER A 1030 -20.43 35.85 -1.35
C SER A 1030 -20.11 34.79 -0.29
#